data_AF-A0A1G7LFM3-F1
#
_entry.id   AF-A0A1G7LFM3-F1
#
_cell.length_a   1.000
_cell.length_b   1.000
_cell.length_c   1.000
_cell.angle_alpha   90.00
_cell.angle_beta   90.00
_cell.angle_gamma   90.00
#
_symmetry.space_group_name_H-M   'P 1'
#
loop_
_entity.id
_entity.type
_entity.pdbx_description
1 polymer ?
#
loop_
_entity_poly.entity_id
_entity_poly.type
_entity_poly.pdbx_seq_one_letter_code
_entity_poly.pdbx_strand_id
1 'polypeptide(L)'
;MTNHWVDIKNADVILVMGGNAAEAHPCGFKWVTEAKAHRGAKLIVVDPRFTRTASVADHYVPTRTGADIVFLGGIINYLLTNDKIQHEYVRNYTDMPFIVREDFAFNDGLYSGWDDEKNKYTDKSSWNYEMGDDGYAKIDPTLQHPRCVYQLMKKHYARYTPEMVERACGVPPEKFHLVAEALASTAVPGRAATILYALGWTQHSTGAETLRTGAMIQLLLGNMGIAGGGMNALRGHSNIQGLTDLGLLTNMLPGYLSLPGEAEQDWDAYVAKRALKPLRPNQLSYYSNSKKFLVSFMKAWWGDHATEENNYAFDYLPKLDKPYDMMQAFELMTQGKMTGYICQGFNILASGPDKQKITDGLSKLKWLVIMDPLQTETSEFWKPHGDFHKVDPAAIQTEVFSLPTSCFAEERGSLVSSSRVLQWHWQGAEPPGQARSDLEIMSALFLRLKAAYKKDGGKFPDPILNLTWNYAQPHSPQPEEIAMEFNGKALKEITDPKDPTKVILKKNEQLAGFAQLKDDGSTACGCWIFAGSWTAQGNQMGRRDNSDPTGIGNTLNWAWAWPANRRVLYNRASCDPQGKPWDATRKLIAWNGTNWGGADVPDYKADEPPENGMGPFIMLQEGVARFFARDAMAEGPFPEHYEPFESPIGHNPLHPNNPKAFNNPAGRMFANDRKKLGKKDEFPHAATSYRLTEHFHYWTKHARLNSIIQPEQFVEIGEALAKEVGVVHGDRVKVSSKRGYIIAKAVVTKRIKQLTIDGKPMHHVGLPINFGFKGLTKPGYLVNTLTPTVGDGNSQTPESKSFLVKVEKA
;
A
#
# COMPACT_ATOMS: atom_id res chain seq x y z
N MET A 1 -7.92 -2.25 0.10
CA MET A 1 -9.30 -1.77 0.16
C MET A 1 -9.90 -2.18 1.48
N THR A 2 -10.59 -1.25 2.12
CA THR A 2 -11.44 -1.56 3.29
C THR A 2 -12.68 -2.35 2.86
N ASN A 3 -13.19 -2.07 1.67
CA ASN A 3 -14.34 -2.74 1.06
C ASN A 3 -13.87 -3.65 -0.09
N HIS A 4 -14.74 -3.90 -1.08
CA HIS A 4 -14.44 -4.73 -2.25
C HIS A 4 -15.02 -4.13 -3.54
N TRP A 5 -14.59 -4.65 -4.69
CA TRP A 5 -14.94 -4.11 -6.02
C TRP A 5 -16.44 -3.90 -6.25
N VAL A 6 -17.26 -4.93 -6.00
CA VAL A 6 -18.70 -4.87 -6.25
C VAL A 6 -19.40 -3.83 -5.36
N ASP A 7 -18.92 -3.64 -4.14
CA ASP A 7 -19.52 -2.72 -3.16
C ASP A 7 -19.50 -1.25 -3.62
N ILE A 8 -18.58 -0.88 -4.53
CA ILE A 8 -18.53 0.46 -5.12
C ILE A 8 -19.88 0.84 -5.76
N LYS A 9 -20.65 -0.14 -6.25
CA LYS A 9 -21.99 0.10 -6.84
C LYS A 9 -22.98 0.72 -5.86
N ASN A 10 -22.71 0.63 -4.56
CA ASN A 10 -23.57 1.12 -3.50
C ASN A 10 -23.26 2.58 -3.11
N ALA A 11 -22.24 3.22 -3.68
CA ALA A 11 -21.84 4.58 -3.34
C ALA A 11 -22.83 5.63 -3.87
N ASP A 12 -22.89 6.79 -3.21
CA ASP A 12 -23.64 7.97 -3.65
C ASP A 12 -22.71 9.08 -4.16
N VAL A 13 -21.45 9.09 -3.68
CA VAL A 13 -20.36 9.94 -4.18
C VAL A 13 -19.11 9.10 -4.35
N ILE A 14 -18.43 9.25 -5.48
CA ILE A 14 -17.21 8.53 -5.81
C ILE A 14 -16.14 9.56 -6.14
N LEU A 15 -15.11 9.65 -5.29
CA LEU A 15 -13.92 10.45 -5.55
C LEU A 15 -12.82 9.55 -6.11
N VAL A 16 -12.41 9.81 -7.35
CA VAL A 16 -11.17 9.27 -7.91
C VAL A 16 -10.11 10.36 -7.84
N MET A 17 -9.20 10.23 -6.87
CA MET A 17 -8.08 11.14 -6.64
C MET A 17 -6.86 10.32 -6.26
N GLY A 18 -5.69 10.66 -6.80
CA GLY A 18 -4.51 9.82 -6.65
C GLY A 18 -4.60 8.47 -7.39
N GLY A 19 -5.48 8.36 -8.38
CA GLY A 19 -5.72 7.14 -9.15
C GLY A 19 -6.41 7.42 -10.49
N ASN A 20 -6.40 6.43 -11.38
CA ASN A 20 -7.05 6.50 -12.69
C ASN A 20 -7.75 5.17 -12.99
N ALA A 21 -8.84 4.90 -12.28
CA ALA A 21 -9.45 3.57 -12.19
C ALA A 21 -9.98 3.04 -13.53
N ALA A 22 -10.47 3.88 -14.44
CA ALA A 22 -10.91 3.43 -15.76
C ALA A 22 -9.76 2.90 -16.64
N GLU A 23 -8.52 3.27 -16.32
CA GLU A 23 -7.33 2.78 -17.04
C GLU A 23 -6.58 1.68 -16.27
N ALA A 24 -6.37 1.89 -14.97
CA ALA A 24 -5.61 0.97 -14.14
C ALA A 24 -6.41 -0.24 -13.65
N HIS A 25 -7.75 -0.11 -13.58
CA HIS A 25 -8.65 -1.12 -13.02
C HIS A 25 -9.98 -1.22 -13.80
N PRO A 26 -9.97 -1.32 -15.13
CA PRO A 26 -11.16 -1.16 -15.97
C PRO A 26 -12.31 -2.11 -15.60
N CYS A 27 -12.02 -3.38 -15.28
CA CYS A 27 -13.05 -4.34 -14.88
C CYS A 27 -13.67 -4.00 -13.51
N GLY A 28 -12.88 -3.49 -12.57
CA GLY A 28 -13.38 -3.00 -11.28
C GLY A 28 -14.19 -1.69 -11.44
N PHE A 29 -13.79 -0.85 -12.40
CA PHE A 29 -14.46 0.41 -12.72
C PHE A 29 -15.89 0.23 -13.24
N LYS A 30 -16.27 -0.96 -13.71
CA LYS A 30 -17.67 -1.31 -13.99
C LYS A 30 -18.59 -0.89 -12.83
N TRP A 31 -18.19 -1.13 -11.59
CA TRP A 31 -19.04 -0.83 -10.43
C TRP A 31 -19.18 0.66 -10.13
N VAL A 32 -18.26 1.50 -10.63
CA VAL A 32 -18.46 2.96 -10.67
C VAL A 32 -19.58 3.31 -11.66
N THR A 33 -19.58 2.71 -12.85
CA THR A 33 -20.64 2.95 -13.85
C THR A 33 -22.02 2.48 -13.37
N GLU A 34 -22.07 1.37 -12.63
CA GLU A 34 -23.30 0.84 -12.01
C GLU A 34 -23.83 1.80 -10.93
N ALA A 35 -22.96 2.34 -10.07
CA ALA A 35 -23.35 3.34 -9.09
C ALA A 35 -23.94 4.60 -9.76
N LYS A 36 -23.31 5.08 -10.84
CA LYS A 36 -23.83 6.22 -11.62
C LYS A 36 -25.20 5.91 -12.23
N ALA A 37 -25.32 4.77 -12.92
CA ALA A 37 -26.50 4.42 -13.70
C ALA A 37 -27.73 4.11 -12.83
N HIS A 38 -27.53 3.43 -11.70
CA HIS A 38 -28.63 2.88 -10.89
C HIS A 38 -28.84 3.58 -9.55
N ARG A 39 -27.84 4.33 -9.05
CA ARG A 39 -27.96 5.12 -7.81
C ARG A 39 -27.83 6.63 -8.03
N GLY A 40 -27.51 7.07 -9.25
CA GLY A 40 -27.25 8.48 -9.52
C GLY A 40 -25.98 9.00 -8.84
N ALA A 41 -25.03 8.11 -8.54
CA ALA A 41 -23.80 8.47 -7.84
C ALA A 41 -23.03 9.55 -8.61
N LYS A 42 -22.45 10.50 -7.87
CA LYS A 42 -21.61 11.56 -8.46
C LYS A 42 -20.16 11.10 -8.52
N LEU A 43 -19.62 10.96 -9.73
CA LEU A 43 -18.21 10.66 -9.99
C LEU A 43 -17.43 11.97 -10.16
N ILE A 44 -16.46 12.18 -9.27
CA ILE A 44 -15.56 13.33 -9.29
C ILE A 44 -14.14 12.83 -9.51
N VAL A 45 -13.42 13.46 -10.44
CA VAL A 45 -12.00 13.16 -10.73
C VAL A 45 -11.16 14.39 -10.42
N VAL A 46 -10.18 14.21 -9.54
CA VAL A 46 -9.14 15.21 -9.23
C VAL A 46 -7.80 14.63 -9.69
N ASP A 47 -7.25 15.14 -10.78
CA ASP A 47 -6.03 14.64 -11.42
C ASP A 47 -5.33 15.78 -12.19
N PRO A 48 -3.99 15.84 -12.28
CA PRO A 48 -3.29 16.80 -13.14
C PRO A 48 -3.64 16.70 -14.63
N ARG A 49 -4.23 15.59 -15.06
CA ARG A 49 -4.59 15.29 -16.45
C ARG A 49 -6.07 14.97 -16.57
N PHE A 50 -6.67 15.36 -17.68
CA PHE A 50 -7.96 14.85 -18.09
C PHE A 50 -7.78 13.42 -18.63
N THR A 51 -8.03 12.43 -17.78
CA THR A 51 -7.83 11.00 -18.05
C THR A 51 -9.07 10.35 -18.69
N ARG A 52 -8.98 9.06 -19.05
CA ARG A 52 -10.17 8.28 -19.47
C ARG A 52 -11.19 8.16 -18.33
N THR A 53 -10.76 8.19 -17.06
CA THR A 53 -11.69 8.28 -15.93
C THR A 53 -12.40 9.64 -15.92
N ALA A 54 -11.66 10.74 -16.14
CA ALA A 54 -12.25 12.09 -16.22
C ALA A 54 -13.27 12.22 -17.35
N SER A 55 -13.10 11.49 -18.46
CA SER A 55 -14.02 11.49 -19.60
C SER A 55 -15.45 11.03 -19.27
N VAL A 56 -15.64 10.30 -18.18
CA VAL A 56 -16.96 9.80 -17.74
C VAL A 56 -17.35 10.33 -16.36
N ALA A 57 -16.55 11.24 -15.80
CA ALA A 57 -16.82 11.92 -14.55
C ALA A 57 -17.90 12.99 -14.73
N ASP A 58 -18.69 13.23 -13.68
CA ASP A 58 -19.60 14.36 -13.65
C ASP A 58 -18.80 15.66 -13.51
N HIS A 59 -17.69 15.61 -12.75
CA HIS A 59 -16.80 16.75 -12.55
C HIS A 59 -15.33 16.37 -12.65
N TYR A 60 -14.56 17.19 -13.35
CA TYR A 60 -13.11 17.13 -13.42
C TYR A 60 -12.47 18.40 -12.85
N VAL A 61 -11.55 18.20 -11.92
CA VAL A 61 -10.79 19.26 -11.23
C VAL A 61 -9.30 19.04 -11.48
N PRO A 62 -8.65 19.87 -12.32
CA PRO A 62 -7.22 19.78 -12.52
C PRO A 62 -6.49 20.26 -11.27
N THR A 63 -5.40 19.59 -10.89
CA THR A 63 -4.57 19.97 -9.74
C THR A 63 -3.08 19.79 -10.04
N ARG A 64 -2.20 20.47 -9.31
CA ARG A 64 -0.76 20.21 -9.37
C ARG A 64 -0.40 18.90 -8.66
N THR A 65 0.57 18.18 -9.22
CA THR A 65 1.19 17.00 -8.59
C THR A 65 1.90 17.37 -7.30
N GLY A 66 1.73 16.58 -6.24
CA GLY A 66 2.45 16.77 -4.98
C GLY A 66 1.86 17.86 -4.07
N ALA A 67 0.64 18.34 -4.36
CA ALA A 67 -0.10 19.28 -3.51
C ALA A 67 -1.40 18.66 -2.95
N ASP A 68 -1.53 17.33 -3.01
CA ASP A 68 -2.73 16.60 -2.60
C ASP A 68 -3.10 16.84 -1.12
N ILE A 69 -2.11 16.94 -0.21
CA ILE A 69 -2.35 17.24 1.21
C ILE A 69 -2.98 18.62 1.38
N VAL A 70 -2.60 19.63 0.57
CA VAL A 70 -3.24 20.96 0.66
C VAL A 70 -4.71 20.87 0.27
N PHE A 71 -5.01 20.19 -0.83
CA PHE A 71 -6.39 20.02 -1.29
C PHE A 71 -7.26 19.25 -0.28
N LEU A 72 -6.77 18.10 0.21
CA LEU A 72 -7.48 17.25 1.17
C LEU A 72 -7.57 17.92 2.55
N GLY A 73 -6.51 18.60 2.98
CA GLY A 73 -6.50 19.41 4.20
C GLY A 73 -7.51 20.56 4.12
N GLY A 74 -7.70 21.14 2.93
CA GLY A 74 -8.77 22.10 2.67
C GLY A 74 -10.15 21.49 2.85
N ILE A 75 -10.38 20.26 2.37
CA ILE A 75 -11.66 19.55 2.61
C ILE A 75 -11.87 19.33 4.11
N ILE A 76 -10.85 18.91 4.85
CA ILE A 76 -10.93 18.78 6.31
C ILE A 76 -11.32 20.12 6.96
N ASN A 77 -10.65 21.21 6.59
CA ASN A 77 -10.97 22.55 7.07
C ASN A 77 -12.43 22.92 6.80
N TYR A 78 -12.91 22.68 5.57
CA TYR A 78 -14.28 22.94 5.16
C TYR A 78 -15.29 22.14 6.00
N LEU A 79 -15.06 20.83 6.18
CA LEU A 79 -15.97 19.97 6.95
C LEU A 79 -16.06 20.41 8.41
N LEU A 80 -14.92 20.74 9.03
CA LEU A 80 -14.87 21.18 10.44
C LEU A 80 -15.47 22.58 10.64
N THR A 81 -15.25 23.49 9.71
CA THR A 81 -15.72 24.89 9.81
C THR A 81 -17.22 25.01 9.55
N ASN A 82 -17.77 24.15 8.67
CA ASN A 82 -19.18 24.18 8.28
C ASN A 82 -20.05 23.14 9.03
N ASP A 83 -19.48 22.51 10.07
CA ASP A 83 -20.13 21.45 10.85
C ASP A 83 -20.74 20.32 9.98
N LYS A 84 -20.00 19.93 8.93
CA LYS A 84 -20.37 18.86 8.00
C LYS A 84 -19.68 17.55 8.37
N ILE A 85 -19.92 17.11 9.59
CA ILE A 85 -19.38 15.85 10.14
C ILE A 85 -20.51 14.96 10.64
N GLN A 86 -20.32 13.65 10.58
CA GLN A 86 -21.24 12.69 11.19
C GLN A 86 -20.91 12.64 12.69
N HIS A 87 -21.56 13.50 13.48
CA HIS A 87 -21.24 13.72 14.90
C HIS A 87 -21.24 12.46 15.77
N GLU A 88 -22.22 11.57 15.61
CA GLU A 88 -22.34 10.38 16.44
C GLU A 88 -21.26 9.34 16.12
N TYR A 89 -20.96 9.15 14.84
CA TYR A 89 -19.86 8.31 14.37
C TYR A 89 -18.53 8.87 14.87
N VAL A 90 -18.29 10.16 14.63
CA VAL A 90 -17.01 10.81 14.96
C VAL A 90 -16.76 10.76 16.46
N ARG A 91 -17.76 11.08 17.30
CA ARG A 91 -17.60 11.05 18.76
C ARG A 91 -17.30 9.66 19.30
N ASN A 92 -17.96 8.62 18.76
CA ASN A 92 -17.93 7.29 19.37
C ASN A 92 -16.91 6.34 18.74
N TYR A 93 -16.55 6.52 17.46
CA TYR A 93 -15.73 5.57 16.70
C TYR A 93 -14.36 6.13 16.31
N THR A 94 -14.02 7.31 16.81
CA THR A 94 -12.73 7.94 16.54
C THR A 94 -12.08 8.47 17.82
N ASP A 95 -10.81 8.83 17.73
CA ASP A 95 -10.06 9.42 18.83
C ASP A 95 -10.30 10.92 19.04
N MET A 96 -11.30 11.54 18.38
CA MET A 96 -11.62 12.97 18.57
C MET A 96 -11.73 13.42 20.03
N PRO A 97 -12.34 12.63 20.94
CA PRO A 97 -12.41 12.99 22.36
C PRO A 97 -11.08 12.84 23.12
N PHE A 98 -10.08 12.15 22.58
CA PHE A 98 -8.88 11.77 23.33
C PHE A 98 -8.01 13.00 23.59
N ILE A 99 -7.45 13.08 24.80
CA ILE A 99 -6.61 14.20 25.23
C ILE A 99 -5.15 13.88 24.88
N VAL A 100 -4.51 14.76 24.12
CA VAL A 100 -3.08 14.65 23.74
C VAL A 100 -2.22 15.31 24.82
N ARG A 101 -1.07 14.70 25.14
CA ARG A 101 -0.09 15.22 26.11
C ARG A 101 0.23 16.70 25.90
N GLU A 102 0.47 17.44 26.97
CA GLU A 102 0.70 18.89 26.92
C GLU A 102 1.94 19.31 26.12
N ASP A 103 2.97 18.47 26.10
CA ASP A 103 4.26 18.70 25.40
C ASP A 103 4.20 18.44 23.88
N PHE A 104 3.06 17.99 23.34
CA PHE A 104 2.86 17.97 21.89
C PHE A 104 2.70 19.40 21.35
N ALA A 105 3.52 19.75 20.36
CA ALA A 105 3.45 21.03 19.68
C ALA A 105 3.64 20.84 18.17
N PHE A 106 3.19 21.85 17.42
CA PHE A 106 3.46 22.02 16.01
C PHE A 106 3.81 23.49 15.80
N ASN A 107 4.99 23.76 15.24
CA ASN A 107 5.51 25.10 15.02
C ASN A 107 6.10 25.20 13.60
N ASP A 108 5.49 26.06 12.78
CA ASP A 108 5.95 26.42 11.42
C ASP A 108 6.43 25.23 10.58
N GLY A 109 5.63 24.15 10.55
CA GLY A 109 5.92 22.98 9.72
C GLY A 109 6.75 21.90 10.39
N LEU A 110 7.06 22.00 11.68
CA LEU A 110 7.72 20.95 12.45
C LEU A 110 6.95 20.62 13.73
N TYR A 111 6.84 19.34 14.07
CA TYR A 111 6.29 18.87 15.32
C TYR A 111 7.31 18.95 16.47
N SER A 112 6.87 18.84 17.72
CA SER A 112 7.80 18.67 18.85
C SER A 112 8.60 17.38 18.70
N GLY A 113 9.85 17.39 19.17
CA GLY A 113 10.79 16.26 19.05
C GLY A 113 11.73 16.30 17.85
N TRP A 114 11.70 17.39 17.08
CA TRP A 114 12.69 17.70 16.04
C TRP A 114 14.06 18.02 16.65
N ASP A 115 15.12 17.45 16.08
CA ASP A 115 16.52 17.70 16.43
C ASP A 115 17.20 18.44 15.27
N ASP A 116 17.63 19.68 15.53
CA ASP A 116 18.25 20.55 14.53
C ASP A 116 19.63 20.08 14.07
N GLU A 117 20.40 19.42 14.93
CA GLU A 117 21.73 18.91 14.58
C GLU A 117 21.61 17.65 13.73
N LYS A 118 20.62 16.79 14.03
CA LYS A 118 20.40 15.54 13.30
C LYS A 118 19.45 15.67 12.12
N ASN A 119 18.78 16.81 11.97
CA ASN A 119 17.79 17.11 10.94
C ASN A 119 16.75 15.98 10.77
N LYS A 120 16.19 15.53 11.90
CA LYS A 120 15.16 14.49 11.99
C LYS A 120 14.40 14.56 13.31
N TYR A 121 13.23 13.94 13.38
CA TYR A 121 12.59 13.65 14.66
C TYR A 121 13.36 12.56 15.41
N THR A 122 13.89 12.87 16.59
CA THR A 122 14.60 11.90 17.45
C THR A 122 13.77 11.45 18.65
N ASP A 123 12.76 12.23 19.01
CA ASP A 123 11.82 11.92 20.07
C ASP A 123 10.39 12.10 19.55
N LYS A 124 9.54 11.11 19.78
CA LYS A 124 8.10 11.16 19.46
C LYS A 124 7.24 10.94 20.69
N SER A 125 7.83 10.97 21.88
CA SER A 125 7.16 10.69 23.15
C SER A 125 5.94 11.59 23.38
N SER A 126 6.06 12.86 23.01
CA SER A 126 4.98 13.85 23.08
C SER A 126 3.80 13.52 22.17
N TRP A 127 4.00 12.74 21.10
CA TRP A 127 2.96 12.36 20.14
C TRP A 127 2.10 11.21 20.70
N ASN A 128 1.59 11.36 21.91
CA ASN A 128 0.76 10.35 22.57
C ASN A 128 -0.40 10.98 23.32
N TYR A 129 -1.36 10.15 23.71
CA TYR A 129 -2.43 10.57 24.60
C TYR A 129 -1.91 10.77 26.02
N GLU A 130 -2.57 11.66 26.74
CA GLU A 130 -2.41 11.77 28.19
C GLU A 130 -3.06 10.55 28.85
N MET A 131 -2.31 9.88 29.72
CA MET A 131 -2.79 8.71 30.46
C MET A 131 -3.35 9.15 31.81
N GLY A 132 -4.46 8.56 32.23
CA GLY A 132 -5.02 8.72 33.57
C GLY A 132 -4.35 7.82 34.59
N ASP A 133 -4.65 8.06 35.87
CA ASP A 133 -4.15 7.25 36.99
C ASP A 133 -4.67 5.80 36.94
N ASP A 134 -5.74 5.56 36.17
CA ASP A 134 -6.31 4.24 35.86
C ASP A 134 -5.54 3.47 34.78
N GLY A 135 -4.50 4.07 34.19
CA GLY A 135 -3.71 3.47 33.13
C GLY A 135 -4.35 3.53 31.73
N TYR A 136 -5.45 4.26 31.56
CA TYR A 136 -6.12 4.44 30.27
C TYR A 136 -5.94 5.86 29.71
N ALA A 137 -6.12 6.03 28.40
CA ALA A 137 -6.08 7.35 27.78
C ALA A 137 -7.23 8.23 28.28
N LYS A 138 -6.93 9.47 28.69
CA LYS A 138 -7.94 10.46 29.09
C LYS A 138 -8.74 10.91 27.87
N ILE A 139 -10.03 11.14 28.08
CA ILE A 139 -10.95 11.61 27.05
C ILE A 139 -11.81 12.76 27.59
N ASP A 140 -12.20 13.67 26.71
CA ASP A 140 -13.24 14.68 26.92
C ASP A 140 -14.36 14.50 25.87
N PRO A 141 -15.48 13.84 26.21
CA PRO A 141 -16.61 13.64 25.30
C PRO A 141 -17.30 14.94 24.86
N THR A 142 -17.10 16.06 25.58
CA THR A 142 -17.68 17.36 25.21
C THR A 142 -16.92 18.05 24.07
N LEU A 143 -15.72 17.54 23.75
CA LEU A 143 -14.80 18.07 22.75
C LEU A 143 -14.36 19.52 23.03
N GLN A 144 -14.47 20.00 24.27
CA GLN A 144 -14.12 21.38 24.66
C GLN A 144 -12.68 21.50 25.18
N HIS A 145 -12.10 20.41 25.67
CA HIS A 145 -10.75 20.41 26.20
C HIS A 145 -9.76 20.87 25.12
N PRO A 146 -8.92 21.88 25.37
CA PRO A 146 -8.08 22.50 24.34
C PRO A 146 -7.05 21.52 23.73
N ARG A 147 -6.78 20.41 24.43
CA ARG A 147 -5.88 19.34 24.00
C ARG A 147 -6.58 18.09 23.49
N CYS A 148 -7.92 18.07 23.41
CA CYS A 148 -8.56 16.96 22.72
C CYS A 148 -8.19 16.99 21.23
N VAL A 149 -8.13 15.82 20.60
CA VAL A 149 -7.74 15.68 19.19
C VAL A 149 -8.58 16.60 18.29
N TYR A 150 -9.87 16.80 18.59
CA TYR A 150 -10.73 17.73 17.86
C TYR A 150 -10.22 19.17 17.83
N GLN A 151 -9.88 19.75 18.99
CA GLN A 151 -9.40 21.13 19.06
C GLN A 151 -8.04 21.30 18.38
N LEU A 152 -7.15 20.32 18.55
CA LEU A 152 -5.84 20.32 17.89
C LEU A 152 -5.95 20.19 16.37
N MET A 153 -6.85 19.33 15.89
CA MET A 153 -7.10 19.14 14.46
C MET A 153 -7.70 20.41 13.84
N LYS A 154 -8.68 21.06 14.50
CA LYS A 154 -9.20 22.36 14.04
C LYS A 154 -8.10 23.41 13.91
N LYS A 155 -7.22 23.52 14.92
CA LYS A 155 -6.08 24.44 14.90
C LYS A 155 -5.11 24.10 13.76
N HIS A 156 -4.78 22.82 13.56
CA HIS A 156 -3.84 22.37 12.55
C HIS A 156 -4.30 22.71 11.14
N TYR A 157 -5.56 22.38 10.82
CA TYR A 157 -6.14 22.56 9.48
C TYR A 157 -6.74 23.94 9.22
N ALA A 158 -6.79 24.85 10.21
CA ALA A 158 -7.26 26.22 10.01
C ALA A 158 -6.53 26.99 8.89
N ARG A 159 -5.28 26.60 8.60
CA ARG A 159 -4.40 27.22 7.59
C ARG A 159 -4.71 26.80 6.14
N TYR A 160 -5.51 25.75 5.96
CA TYR A 160 -5.81 25.16 4.65
C TYR A 160 -7.10 25.77 4.09
N THR A 161 -7.07 27.07 3.78
CA THR A 161 -8.24 27.79 3.25
C THR A 161 -8.44 27.54 1.75
N PRO A 162 -9.61 27.85 1.16
CA PRO A 162 -9.80 27.79 -0.29
C PRO A 162 -8.76 28.61 -1.07
N GLU A 163 -8.31 29.75 -0.53
CA GLU A 163 -7.25 30.58 -1.13
C GLU A 163 -5.90 29.88 -1.10
N MET A 164 -5.59 29.16 -0.01
CA MET A 164 -4.37 28.33 0.05
C MET A 164 -4.43 27.16 -0.94
N VAL A 165 -5.60 26.54 -1.10
CA VAL A 165 -5.83 25.50 -2.11
C VAL A 165 -5.63 26.06 -3.52
N GLU A 166 -6.17 27.22 -3.84
CA GLU A 166 -5.94 27.87 -5.13
C GLU A 166 -4.45 28.17 -5.35
N ARG A 167 -3.82 28.78 -4.35
CA ARG A 167 -2.40 29.17 -4.39
C ARG A 167 -1.47 27.99 -4.62
N ALA A 168 -1.64 26.89 -3.88
CA ALA A 168 -0.72 25.75 -3.90
C ALA A 168 -1.06 24.68 -4.93
N CYS A 169 -2.36 24.45 -5.19
CA CYS A 169 -2.84 23.39 -6.07
C CYS A 169 -3.22 23.89 -7.47
N GLY A 170 -3.50 25.19 -7.62
CA GLY A 170 -4.05 25.77 -8.85
C GLY A 170 -5.52 25.45 -9.07
N VAL A 171 -6.24 25.09 -8.00
CA VAL A 171 -7.68 24.76 -8.04
C VAL A 171 -8.49 25.98 -7.63
N PRO A 172 -9.30 26.57 -8.52
CA PRO A 172 -10.16 27.71 -8.17
C PRO A 172 -11.13 27.37 -7.03
N PRO A 173 -11.45 28.33 -6.13
CA PRO A 173 -12.34 28.08 -4.99
C PRO A 173 -13.69 27.45 -5.37
N GLU A 174 -14.30 27.86 -6.48
CA GLU A 174 -15.54 27.26 -7.01
C GLU A 174 -15.41 25.74 -7.22
N LYS A 175 -14.34 25.30 -7.88
CA LYS A 175 -14.09 23.88 -8.13
C LYS A 175 -13.74 23.12 -6.87
N PHE A 176 -13.03 23.75 -5.95
CA PHE A 176 -12.76 23.17 -4.64
C PHE A 176 -14.08 22.94 -3.86
N HIS A 177 -14.93 23.97 -3.78
CA HIS A 177 -16.22 23.88 -3.08
C HIS A 177 -17.13 22.83 -3.68
N LEU A 178 -17.16 22.68 -5.01
CA LEU A 178 -17.90 21.60 -5.66
C LEU A 178 -17.54 20.21 -5.09
N VAL A 179 -16.25 19.94 -4.89
CA VAL A 179 -15.79 18.64 -4.35
C VAL A 179 -16.09 18.55 -2.86
N ALA A 180 -15.82 19.61 -2.10
CA ALA A 180 -16.05 19.66 -0.67
C ALA A 180 -17.54 19.47 -0.31
N GLU A 181 -18.44 20.14 -1.04
CA GLU A 181 -19.90 20.04 -0.89
C GLU A 181 -20.42 18.64 -1.25
N ALA A 182 -19.91 18.05 -2.34
CA ALA A 182 -20.29 16.69 -2.73
C ALA A 182 -19.92 15.68 -1.63
N LEU A 183 -18.72 15.75 -1.09
CA LEU A 183 -18.30 14.88 0.02
C LEU A 183 -19.08 15.18 1.30
N ALA A 184 -19.24 16.46 1.66
CA ALA A 184 -20.03 16.91 2.81
C ALA A 184 -21.49 16.42 2.77
N SER A 185 -22.06 16.25 1.57
CA SER A 185 -23.40 15.68 1.40
C SER A 185 -23.53 14.25 1.93
N THR A 186 -22.41 13.56 2.20
CA THR A 186 -22.38 12.19 2.74
C THR A 186 -22.11 12.13 4.24
N ALA A 187 -21.98 13.28 4.92
CA ALA A 187 -21.83 13.36 6.38
C ALA A 187 -23.15 13.08 7.14
N VAL A 188 -24.00 12.20 6.61
CA VAL A 188 -25.33 11.86 7.14
C VAL A 188 -25.61 10.37 6.96
N PRO A 189 -26.37 9.74 7.87
CA PRO A 189 -26.86 8.38 7.66
C PRO A 189 -27.62 8.24 6.34
N GLY A 190 -27.52 7.07 5.70
CA GLY A 190 -28.20 6.81 4.42
C GLY A 190 -27.49 7.35 3.18
N ARG A 191 -26.33 8.01 3.30
CA ARG A 191 -25.47 8.37 2.17
C ARG A 191 -24.04 7.86 2.39
N ALA A 192 -23.35 7.52 1.30
CA ALA A 192 -22.00 6.97 1.34
C ALA A 192 -21.10 7.62 0.28
N ALA A 193 -19.90 8.05 0.68
CA ALA A 193 -18.83 8.36 -0.25
C ALA A 193 -17.73 7.30 -0.20
N THR A 194 -17.15 6.99 -1.36
CA THR A 194 -15.96 6.15 -1.46
C THR A 194 -14.83 6.87 -2.19
N ILE A 195 -13.60 6.66 -1.71
CA ILE A 195 -12.38 7.20 -2.33
C ILE A 195 -11.63 6.06 -3.02
N LEU A 196 -11.43 6.18 -4.33
CA LEU A 196 -10.67 5.26 -5.15
C LEU A 196 -9.31 5.89 -5.48
N TYR A 197 -8.25 5.30 -4.96
CA TYR A 197 -6.88 5.82 -5.13
C TYR A 197 -5.88 4.68 -5.34
N ALA A 198 -4.70 5.04 -5.84
CA ALA A 198 -3.54 4.16 -5.90
C ALA A 198 -2.25 5.01 -5.89
N LEU A 199 -1.47 4.92 -6.96
CA LEU A 199 -0.11 5.42 -7.01
C LEU A 199 0.01 6.94 -7.10
N GLY A 200 -1.05 7.63 -7.53
CA GLY A 200 -1.05 9.10 -7.56
C GLY A 200 -0.95 9.73 -6.18
N TRP A 201 -1.27 8.98 -5.11
CA TRP A 201 -1.02 9.40 -3.73
C TRP A 201 0.18 8.71 -3.09
N THR A 202 0.52 7.47 -3.46
CA THR A 202 1.56 6.72 -2.71
C THR A 202 2.99 6.97 -3.18
N GLN A 203 3.19 7.52 -4.38
CA GLN A 203 4.53 7.69 -4.97
C GLN A 203 5.05 9.13 -4.83
N HIS A 204 5.06 9.61 -3.59
CA HIS A 204 5.57 10.91 -3.14
C HIS A 204 6.34 10.73 -1.83
N SER A 205 7.21 11.67 -1.50
CA SER A 205 7.89 11.71 -0.20
C SER A 205 6.91 11.80 0.99
N THR A 206 5.70 12.33 0.79
CA THR A 206 4.59 12.44 1.76
C THR A 206 3.45 11.46 1.48
N GLY A 207 3.73 10.35 0.80
CA GLY A 207 2.71 9.45 0.30
C GLY A 207 1.82 8.87 1.40
N ALA A 208 2.42 8.45 2.50
CA ALA A 208 1.68 7.91 3.65
C ALA A 208 0.75 8.96 4.29
N GLU A 209 1.22 10.21 4.43
CA GLU A 209 0.41 11.30 4.98
C GLU A 209 -0.74 11.70 4.06
N THR A 210 -0.55 11.62 2.74
CA THR A 210 -1.65 11.86 1.78
C THR A 210 -2.78 10.85 1.98
N LEU A 211 -2.44 9.57 2.22
CA LEU A 211 -3.44 8.53 2.53
C LEU A 211 -4.15 8.80 3.86
N ARG A 212 -3.40 9.26 4.86
CA ARG A 212 -3.94 9.65 6.17
C ARG A 212 -4.96 10.77 6.01
N THR A 213 -4.69 11.81 5.22
CA THR A 213 -5.64 12.91 5.01
C THR A 213 -6.95 12.41 4.37
N GLY A 214 -6.86 11.54 3.36
CA GLY A 214 -8.04 10.91 2.75
C GLY A 214 -8.84 10.04 3.73
N ALA A 215 -8.16 9.26 4.58
CA ALA A 215 -8.81 8.45 5.60
C ALA A 215 -9.51 9.32 6.66
N MET A 216 -8.89 10.44 7.07
CA MET A 216 -9.48 11.39 8.00
C MET A 216 -10.77 11.99 7.44
N ILE A 217 -10.82 12.33 6.14
CA ILE A 217 -12.07 12.77 5.49
C ILE A 217 -13.14 11.68 5.62
N GLN A 218 -12.83 10.43 5.28
CA GLN A 218 -13.82 9.34 5.38
C GLN A 218 -14.32 9.09 6.82
N LEU A 219 -13.46 9.32 7.83
CA LEU A 219 -13.87 9.24 9.24
C LEU A 219 -14.78 10.40 9.66
N LEU A 220 -14.49 11.65 9.23
CA LEU A 220 -15.35 12.81 9.50
C LEU A 220 -16.76 12.61 8.90
N LEU A 221 -16.82 11.98 7.74
CA LEU A 221 -18.08 11.70 7.03
C LEU A 221 -18.81 10.46 7.55
N GLY A 222 -18.19 9.63 8.40
CA GLY A 222 -18.77 8.37 8.86
C GLY A 222 -18.84 7.27 7.79
N ASN A 223 -17.98 7.33 6.77
CA ASN A 223 -18.02 6.45 5.60
C ASN A 223 -17.17 5.17 5.75
N MET A 224 -16.45 4.99 6.87
CA MET A 224 -15.63 3.78 7.08
C MET A 224 -16.48 2.65 7.68
N GLY A 225 -16.42 1.47 7.06
CA GLY A 225 -17.16 0.28 7.50
C GLY A 225 -18.57 0.14 6.93
N ILE A 226 -19.03 1.08 6.08
CA ILE A 226 -20.35 1.02 5.44
C ILE A 226 -20.28 0.52 4.00
N ALA A 227 -21.39 -0.01 3.48
CA ALA A 227 -21.51 -0.40 2.08
C ALA A 227 -21.57 0.85 1.17
N GLY A 228 -20.79 0.86 0.09
CA GLY A 228 -20.61 2.01 -0.80
C GLY A 228 -19.64 3.07 -0.27
N GLY A 229 -19.03 2.81 0.89
CA GLY A 229 -18.12 3.72 1.57
C GLY A 229 -16.63 3.38 1.41
N GLY A 230 -15.87 3.68 2.45
CA GLY A 230 -14.53 3.16 2.67
C GLY A 230 -13.41 3.84 1.91
N MET A 231 -12.19 3.37 2.19
CA MET A 231 -10.96 3.74 1.51
C MET A 231 -10.56 2.61 0.56
N ASN A 232 -10.94 2.75 -0.71
CA ASN A 232 -10.66 1.75 -1.74
C ASN A 232 -9.29 2.01 -2.35
N ALA A 233 -8.26 1.60 -1.59
CA ALA A 233 -6.88 1.49 -2.06
C ALA A 233 -6.77 0.40 -3.13
N LEU A 234 -6.71 0.79 -4.41
CA LEU A 234 -6.73 -0.12 -5.55
C LEU A 234 -5.34 -0.71 -5.79
N ARG A 235 -5.15 -1.98 -5.48
CA ARG A 235 -3.85 -2.67 -5.57
C ARG A 235 -3.43 -2.88 -7.03
N GLY A 236 -2.12 -2.94 -7.27
CA GLY A 236 -1.51 -3.00 -8.60
C GLY A 236 -1.45 -4.41 -9.19
N HIS A 237 -0.32 -5.11 -9.00
CA HIS A 237 -0.16 -6.50 -9.47
C HIS A 237 -1.25 -7.42 -8.88
N SER A 238 -1.58 -8.48 -9.63
CA SER A 238 -2.63 -9.45 -9.30
C SER A 238 -2.53 -10.02 -7.88
N ASN A 239 -1.31 -10.24 -7.39
CA ASN A 239 -1.03 -10.82 -6.07
C ASN A 239 -0.16 -9.93 -5.16
N ILE A 240 -0.07 -8.60 -5.42
CA ILE A 240 0.72 -7.73 -4.53
C ILE A 240 0.16 -7.73 -3.09
N GLN A 241 -1.15 -7.93 -2.95
CA GLN A 241 -1.77 -8.11 -1.65
C GLN A 241 -1.24 -9.37 -0.97
N GLY A 242 -1.21 -10.52 -1.67
CA GLY A 242 -0.74 -11.78 -1.10
C GLY A 242 0.75 -11.77 -0.76
N LEU A 243 1.61 -11.17 -1.60
CA LEU A 243 3.04 -11.03 -1.27
C LEU A 243 3.26 -10.11 -0.06
N THR A 244 2.43 -9.07 0.11
CA THR A 244 2.44 -8.23 1.32
C THR A 244 1.95 -9.02 2.53
N ASP A 245 0.86 -9.79 2.37
CA ASP A 245 0.30 -10.67 3.42
C ASP A 245 1.33 -11.70 3.89
N LEU A 246 2.13 -12.24 2.98
CA LEU A 246 3.19 -13.21 3.25
C LEU A 246 4.53 -12.57 3.68
N GLY A 247 4.58 -11.26 3.88
CA GLY A 247 5.77 -10.63 4.45
C GLY A 247 6.96 -10.53 3.50
N LEU A 248 6.76 -10.50 2.17
CA LEU A 248 7.84 -10.31 1.19
C LEU A 248 8.26 -8.82 1.12
N LEU A 249 8.55 -8.25 2.28
CA LEU A 249 9.12 -6.93 2.52
C LEU A 249 10.17 -7.05 3.63
N THR A 250 11.18 -6.20 3.57
CA THR A 250 12.42 -6.36 4.34
C THR A 250 12.25 -6.60 5.84
N ASN A 251 11.25 -5.96 6.47
CA ASN A 251 11.03 -5.99 7.92
C ASN A 251 9.84 -6.83 8.35
N MET A 252 9.17 -7.53 7.43
CA MET A 252 7.92 -8.23 7.71
C MET A 252 8.12 -9.75 7.75
N LEU A 253 7.25 -10.38 8.51
CA LEU A 253 6.97 -11.81 8.51
C LEU A 253 5.51 -12.02 8.04
N PRO A 254 5.13 -13.23 7.59
CA PRO A 254 3.76 -13.53 7.20
C PRO A 254 2.71 -13.11 8.24
N GLY A 255 1.57 -12.62 7.75
CA GLY A 255 0.47 -12.13 8.56
C GLY A 255 0.74 -10.78 9.21
N TYR A 256 1.53 -9.90 8.59
CA TYR A 256 1.88 -8.57 9.13
C TYR A 256 2.60 -8.62 10.48
N LEU A 257 3.24 -9.76 10.78
CA LEU A 257 4.20 -9.85 11.87
C LEU A 257 5.49 -9.12 11.46
N SER A 258 6.35 -8.75 12.41
CA SER A 258 7.56 -8.00 12.11
C SER A 258 8.81 -8.73 12.57
N LEU A 259 9.86 -8.69 11.76
CA LEU A 259 11.18 -9.16 12.17
C LEU A 259 11.68 -8.38 13.40
N PRO A 260 12.47 -9.02 14.27
CA PRO A 260 13.19 -8.32 15.34
C PRO A 260 14.22 -7.32 14.78
N GLY A 261 14.40 -6.20 15.47
CA GLY A 261 15.59 -5.35 15.29
C GLY A 261 16.82 -5.95 15.99
N GLU A 262 18.03 -5.52 15.62
CA GLU A 262 19.30 -6.00 16.21
C GLU A 262 19.34 -5.83 17.74
N ALA A 263 18.70 -4.81 18.30
CA ALA A 263 18.62 -4.61 19.75
C ALA A 263 17.59 -5.52 20.45
N GLU A 264 16.67 -6.14 19.71
CA GLU A 264 15.60 -7.00 20.25
C GLU A 264 16.10 -8.45 20.38
N GLN A 265 16.93 -8.71 21.39
CA GLN A 265 17.51 -10.03 21.66
C GLN A 265 16.67 -10.90 22.61
N ASP A 266 15.83 -10.27 23.43
CA ASP A 266 14.96 -10.97 24.38
C ASP A 266 13.59 -11.29 23.74
N TRP A 267 13.21 -12.57 23.77
CA TRP A 267 11.97 -13.07 23.15
C TRP A 267 10.71 -12.47 23.79
N ASP A 268 10.63 -12.45 25.12
CA ASP A 268 9.44 -11.97 25.80
C ASP A 268 9.25 -10.45 25.61
N ALA A 269 10.33 -9.66 25.62
CA ALA A 269 10.29 -8.24 25.29
C ALA A 269 9.90 -8.00 23.82
N TYR A 270 10.45 -8.80 22.89
CA TYR A 270 10.08 -8.76 21.48
C TYR A 270 8.58 -9.03 21.28
N VAL A 271 8.04 -10.06 21.94
CA VAL A 271 6.61 -10.39 21.91
C VAL A 271 5.78 -9.30 22.58
N ALA A 272 6.17 -8.81 23.76
CA ALA A 272 5.41 -7.82 24.53
C ALA A 272 5.19 -6.51 23.77
N LYS A 273 6.19 -6.06 22.99
CA LYS A 273 6.08 -4.87 22.14
C LYS A 273 5.04 -5.01 21.02
N ARG A 274 4.78 -6.24 20.58
CA ARG A 274 3.82 -6.58 19.51
C ARG A 274 2.46 -6.99 20.08
N ALA A 275 2.42 -7.48 21.31
CA ALA A 275 1.20 -7.80 22.07
C ALA A 275 0.51 -6.53 22.59
N LEU A 276 -0.04 -5.73 21.67
CA LEU A 276 -0.64 -4.44 21.96
C LEU A 276 -1.77 -4.55 23.00
N LYS A 277 -1.62 -3.86 24.13
CA LYS A 277 -2.60 -3.83 25.23
C LYS A 277 -3.67 -2.75 24.98
N PRO A 278 -4.91 -2.94 25.43
CA PRO A 278 -5.95 -1.91 25.37
C PRO A 278 -5.53 -0.59 26.04
N LEU A 279 -5.86 0.54 25.40
CA LEU A 279 -5.69 1.89 25.95
C LEU A 279 -7.00 2.50 26.45
N ARG A 280 -8.10 1.75 26.34
CA ARG A 280 -9.40 2.06 26.92
C ARG A 280 -10.04 0.78 27.48
N PRO A 281 -11.00 0.88 28.42
CA PRO A 281 -11.73 -0.28 28.91
C PRO A 281 -12.45 -1.04 27.79
N ASN A 282 -12.56 -2.36 27.93
CA ASN A 282 -13.28 -3.28 27.03
C ASN A 282 -12.94 -3.18 25.53
N GLN A 283 -11.68 -2.87 25.18
CA GLN A 283 -11.26 -2.88 23.77
C GLN A 283 -10.60 -4.20 23.40
N LEU A 284 -10.90 -4.69 22.20
CA LEU A 284 -10.44 -6.01 21.76
C LEU A 284 -8.92 -6.05 21.55
N SER A 285 -8.32 -4.99 20.99
CA SER A 285 -6.88 -4.87 20.69
C SER A 285 -6.30 -6.20 20.21
N TYR A 286 -6.76 -6.70 19.07
CA TYR A 286 -6.61 -8.11 18.70
C TYR A 286 -5.15 -8.57 18.58
N TYR A 287 -4.22 -7.64 18.34
CA TYR A 287 -2.77 -7.87 18.39
C TYR A 287 -2.25 -8.29 19.76
N SER A 288 -3.04 -8.20 20.83
CA SER A 288 -2.74 -8.86 22.12
C SER A 288 -2.49 -10.38 21.96
N ASN A 289 -2.99 -11.00 20.89
CA ASN A 289 -2.74 -12.40 20.54
C ASN A 289 -1.40 -12.65 19.79
N SER A 290 -0.53 -11.66 19.65
CA SER A 290 0.71 -11.77 18.85
C SER A 290 1.59 -12.96 19.22
N LYS A 291 1.66 -13.35 20.50
CA LYS A 291 2.42 -14.54 20.93
C LYS A 291 1.92 -15.81 20.24
N LYS A 292 0.60 -16.00 20.13
CA LYS A 292 0.00 -17.14 19.42
C LYS A 292 0.40 -17.14 17.96
N PHE A 293 0.31 -15.99 17.30
CA PHE A 293 0.65 -15.86 15.89
C PHE A 293 2.13 -16.17 15.63
N LEU A 294 3.03 -15.60 16.44
CA LEU A 294 4.47 -15.80 16.32
C LEU A 294 4.86 -17.26 16.59
N VAL A 295 4.38 -17.86 17.68
CA VAL A 295 4.68 -19.26 18.01
C VAL A 295 4.18 -20.20 16.92
N SER A 296 2.92 -20.07 16.48
CA SER A 296 2.39 -20.91 15.40
C SER A 296 3.16 -20.74 14.08
N PHE A 297 3.64 -19.54 13.80
CA PHE A 297 4.50 -19.28 12.64
C PHE A 297 5.86 -19.97 12.77
N MET A 298 6.54 -19.86 13.91
CA MET A 298 7.82 -20.56 14.14
C MET A 298 7.65 -22.08 14.05
N LYS A 299 6.53 -22.62 14.55
CA LYS A 299 6.20 -24.04 14.41
C LYS A 299 5.97 -24.46 12.96
N ALA A 300 5.47 -23.58 12.10
CA ALA A 300 5.34 -23.86 10.66
C ALA A 300 6.72 -23.97 9.99
N TRP A 301 7.64 -23.05 10.30
CA TRP A 301 8.97 -23.02 9.69
C TRP A 301 9.93 -24.07 10.25
N TRP A 302 10.01 -24.25 11.56
CA TRP A 302 11.04 -25.11 12.17
C TRP A 302 10.49 -26.33 12.89
N GLY A 303 9.16 -26.55 12.90
CA GLY A 303 8.57 -27.80 13.36
C GLY A 303 9.05 -28.18 14.76
N ASP A 304 9.61 -29.39 14.90
CA ASP A 304 10.12 -29.91 16.17
C ASP A 304 11.35 -29.18 16.71
N HIS A 305 12.05 -28.39 15.89
CA HIS A 305 13.18 -27.56 16.31
C HIS A 305 12.78 -26.22 16.93
N ALA A 306 11.51 -25.82 16.81
CA ALA A 306 10.96 -24.67 17.54
C ALA A 306 10.28 -25.17 18.83
N THR A 307 10.99 -25.07 19.96
CA THR A 307 10.53 -25.53 21.28
C THR A 307 10.48 -24.37 22.27
N GLU A 308 9.83 -24.56 23.41
CA GLU A 308 9.78 -23.50 24.42
C GLU A 308 11.18 -23.17 24.97
N GLU A 309 12.03 -24.20 25.14
CA GLU A 309 13.38 -24.09 25.71
C GLU A 309 14.33 -23.23 24.86
N ASN A 310 14.08 -23.12 23.55
CA ASN A 310 14.88 -22.29 22.65
C ASN A 310 14.10 -21.08 22.10
N ASN A 311 13.08 -20.62 22.83
CA ASN A 311 12.22 -19.51 22.44
C ASN A 311 11.64 -19.69 21.03
N TYR A 312 11.23 -20.91 20.70
CA TYR A 312 10.67 -21.30 19.42
C TYR A 312 11.57 -20.95 18.23
N ALA A 313 12.87 -21.17 18.37
CA ALA A 313 13.88 -20.85 17.36
C ALA A 313 13.94 -19.35 16.99
N PHE A 314 13.62 -18.45 17.92
CA PHE A 314 13.69 -16.99 17.71
C PHE A 314 15.04 -16.53 17.17
N ASP A 315 16.14 -17.15 17.61
CA ASP A 315 17.50 -16.80 17.17
C ASP A 315 17.85 -17.24 15.75
N TYR A 316 16.98 -18.01 15.10
CA TYR A 316 17.11 -18.32 13.67
C TYR A 316 16.65 -17.16 12.78
N LEU A 317 15.84 -16.23 13.31
CA LEU A 317 15.39 -15.07 12.55
C LEU A 317 16.52 -14.04 12.37
N PRO A 318 16.67 -13.47 11.15
CA PRO A 318 17.57 -12.35 10.95
C PRO A 318 17.06 -11.12 11.71
N LYS A 319 17.93 -10.52 12.52
CA LYS A 319 17.64 -9.30 13.27
C LYS A 319 18.17 -8.09 12.49
N LEU A 320 17.33 -7.11 12.19
CA LEU A 320 17.69 -5.99 11.32
C LEU A 320 18.43 -4.88 12.08
N ASP A 321 19.61 -4.49 11.60
CA ASP A 321 20.33 -3.28 12.04
C ASP A 321 19.71 -2.01 11.43
N LYS A 322 19.15 -2.13 10.23
CA LYS A 322 18.45 -1.06 9.49
C LYS A 322 17.49 -1.63 8.44
N PRO A 323 16.58 -0.82 7.88
CA PRO A 323 15.79 -1.20 6.73
C PRO A 323 16.66 -1.36 5.47
N TYR A 324 16.56 -2.52 4.82
CA TYR A 324 17.12 -2.83 3.48
C TYR A 324 16.02 -2.80 2.40
N ASP A 325 15.30 -1.69 2.30
CA ASP A 325 14.35 -1.46 1.20
C ASP A 325 15.08 -1.36 -0.16
N MET A 326 14.31 -1.28 -1.25
CA MET A 326 14.83 -1.26 -2.62
C MET A 326 15.92 -0.19 -2.84
N MET A 327 15.75 1.02 -2.32
CA MET A 327 16.75 2.08 -2.51
C MET A 327 18.03 1.77 -1.75
N GLN A 328 17.91 1.24 -0.53
CA GLN A 328 19.06 0.81 0.28
C GLN A 328 19.81 -0.35 -0.39
N ALA A 329 19.10 -1.31 -0.98
CA ALA A 329 19.70 -2.39 -1.76
C ALA A 329 20.48 -1.84 -2.97
N PHE A 330 19.90 -0.93 -3.75
CA PHE A 330 20.60 -0.31 -4.88
C PHE A 330 21.80 0.52 -4.45
N GLU A 331 21.72 1.21 -3.31
CA GLU A 331 22.86 1.95 -2.76
C GLU A 331 24.01 1.01 -2.34
N LEU A 332 23.72 -0.12 -1.70
CA LEU A 332 24.75 -1.11 -1.36
C LEU A 332 25.34 -1.75 -2.62
N MET A 333 24.49 -2.01 -3.61
CA MET A 333 24.89 -2.57 -4.91
C MET A 333 25.85 -1.63 -5.65
N THR A 334 25.53 -0.33 -5.73
CA THR A 334 26.41 0.66 -6.38
C THR A 334 27.69 0.91 -5.58
N GLN A 335 27.69 0.69 -4.28
CA GLN A 335 28.90 0.70 -3.45
C GLN A 335 29.76 -0.58 -3.58
N GLY A 336 29.30 -1.59 -4.33
CA GLY A 336 30.00 -2.88 -4.46
C GLY A 336 29.92 -3.74 -3.20
N LYS A 337 28.94 -3.49 -2.32
CA LYS A 337 28.71 -4.22 -1.06
C LYS A 337 27.68 -5.34 -1.18
N MET A 338 27.19 -5.63 -2.38
CA MET A 338 26.32 -6.77 -2.66
C MET A 338 27.00 -7.71 -3.65
N THR A 339 27.14 -8.99 -3.27
CA THR A 339 27.76 -10.00 -4.12
C THR A 339 26.82 -10.46 -5.23
N GLY A 340 25.53 -10.60 -4.94
CA GLY A 340 24.56 -11.03 -5.94
C GLY A 340 23.13 -10.65 -5.58
N TYR A 341 22.24 -10.88 -6.55
CA TYR A 341 20.83 -10.48 -6.46
C TYR A 341 19.93 -11.47 -7.20
N ILE A 342 18.72 -11.67 -6.71
CA ILE A 342 17.69 -12.50 -7.35
C ILE A 342 16.52 -11.60 -7.74
N CYS A 343 16.16 -11.61 -9.02
CA CYS A 343 14.98 -10.96 -9.57
C CYS A 343 13.97 -12.01 -10.00
N GLN A 344 13.04 -12.33 -9.10
CA GLN A 344 11.90 -13.23 -9.37
C GLN A 344 10.67 -12.41 -9.75
N GLY A 345 10.24 -12.50 -11.02
CA GLY A 345 9.07 -11.78 -11.54
C GLY A 345 9.14 -10.26 -11.39
N PHE A 346 10.35 -9.69 -11.33
CA PHE A 346 10.56 -8.26 -11.06
C PHE A 346 11.65 -7.65 -11.96
N ASN A 347 11.26 -6.71 -12.81
CA ASN A 347 12.16 -6.01 -13.74
C ASN A 347 12.70 -4.70 -13.14
N ILE A 348 13.65 -4.79 -12.20
CA ILE A 348 14.15 -3.65 -11.40
C ILE A 348 14.78 -2.54 -12.25
N LEU A 349 15.45 -2.85 -13.37
CA LEU A 349 16.05 -1.84 -14.23
C LEU A 349 14.99 -0.91 -14.83
N ALA A 350 13.82 -1.47 -15.14
CA ALA A 350 12.72 -0.73 -15.71
C ALA A 350 11.90 -0.02 -14.62
N SER A 351 11.67 -0.64 -13.46
CA SER A 351 10.71 -0.15 -12.46
C SER A 351 11.30 0.70 -11.33
N GLY A 352 12.58 0.54 -11.00
CA GLY A 352 13.26 1.35 -9.97
C GLY A 352 13.62 2.76 -10.47
N PRO A 353 13.75 3.76 -9.58
CA PRO A 353 14.15 5.12 -9.96
C PRO A 353 15.63 5.22 -10.32
N ASP A 354 16.00 6.22 -11.12
CA ASP A 354 17.36 6.42 -11.65
C ASP A 354 17.91 5.13 -12.30
N LYS A 355 17.42 4.85 -13.52
CA LYS A 355 17.84 3.70 -14.32
C LYS A 355 19.37 3.61 -14.47
N GLN A 356 20.09 4.74 -14.51
CA GLN A 356 21.54 4.71 -14.62
C GLN A 356 22.19 4.19 -13.33
N LYS A 357 21.75 4.68 -12.16
CA LYS A 357 22.21 4.16 -10.86
C LYS A 357 22.00 2.65 -10.75
N ILE A 358 20.86 2.14 -11.21
CA ILE A 358 20.57 0.69 -11.19
C ILE A 358 21.50 -0.06 -12.16
N THR A 359 21.74 0.48 -13.36
CA THR A 359 22.70 -0.10 -14.31
C THR A 359 24.11 -0.20 -13.70
N ASP A 360 24.57 0.87 -13.03
CA ASP A 360 25.87 0.93 -12.36
C ASP A 360 25.97 -0.09 -11.22
N GLY A 361 24.87 -0.27 -10.46
CA GLY A 361 24.79 -1.29 -9.41
C GLY A 361 24.86 -2.70 -9.97
N LEU A 362 24.00 -3.04 -10.94
CA LEU A 362 23.95 -4.37 -11.54
C LEU A 362 25.30 -4.77 -12.17
N SER A 363 26.03 -3.80 -12.71
CA SER A 363 27.36 -4.00 -13.30
C SER A 363 28.45 -4.33 -12.29
N LYS A 364 28.20 -4.14 -10.98
CA LYS A 364 29.15 -4.44 -9.89
C LYS A 364 28.85 -5.74 -9.17
N LEU A 365 27.71 -6.38 -9.43
CA LEU A 365 27.40 -7.69 -8.89
C LEU A 365 28.39 -8.73 -9.43
N LYS A 366 28.58 -9.82 -8.67
CA LYS A 366 29.28 -11.02 -9.15
C LYS A 366 28.33 -11.92 -9.91
N TRP A 367 27.11 -12.07 -9.41
CA TRP A 367 26.07 -12.85 -10.07
C TRP A 367 24.69 -12.20 -9.95
N LEU A 368 23.85 -12.46 -10.94
CA LEU A 368 22.45 -12.04 -11.01
C LEU A 368 21.60 -13.22 -11.47
N VAL A 369 20.58 -13.59 -10.70
CA VAL A 369 19.61 -14.61 -11.10
C VAL A 369 18.31 -13.92 -11.51
N ILE A 370 17.83 -14.22 -12.71
CA ILE A 370 16.52 -13.81 -13.22
C ILE A 370 15.62 -15.05 -13.25
N MET A 371 14.44 -14.93 -12.68
CA MET A 371 13.36 -15.92 -12.79
C MET A 371 12.15 -15.20 -13.37
N ASP A 372 11.82 -15.45 -14.64
CA ASP A 372 10.72 -14.77 -15.33
C ASP A 372 10.24 -15.62 -16.52
N PRO A 373 8.94 -15.61 -16.86
CA PRO A 373 8.44 -16.27 -18.07
C PRO A 373 8.83 -15.53 -19.36
N LEU A 374 9.39 -14.32 -19.25
CA LEU A 374 9.76 -13.48 -20.38
C LEU A 374 11.20 -12.94 -20.24
N GLN A 375 11.79 -12.57 -21.38
CA GLN A 375 12.98 -11.72 -21.37
C GLN A 375 12.62 -10.32 -20.84
N THR A 376 13.42 -9.81 -19.92
CA THR A 376 13.23 -8.48 -19.31
C THR A 376 14.42 -7.57 -19.59
N GLU A 377 14.22 -6.26 -19.50
CA GLU A 377 15.32 -5.28 -19.54
C GLU A 377 16.40 -5.58 -18.48
N THR A 378 16.01 -6.06 -17.29
CA THR A 378 16.97 -6.46 -16.26
C THR A 378 17.80 -7.68 -16.69
N SER A 379 17.22 -8.67 -17.37
CA SER A 379 17.97 -9.85 -17.86
C SER A 379 19.03 -9.53 -18.91
N GLU A 380 18.86 -8.41 -19.62
CA GLU A 380 19.78 -7.96 -20.68
C GLU A 380 20.45 -6.63 -20.36
N PHE A 381 20.54 -6.25 -19.08
CA PHE A 381 21.14 -4.98 -18.65
C PHE A 381 22.62 -4.79 -19.08
N TRP A 382 23.29 -5.89 -19.43
CA TRP A 382 24.69 -5.91 -19.84
C TRP A 382 24.86 -5.78 -21.36
N LYS A 383 23.77 -5.84 -22.15
CA LYS A 383 23.80 -5.77 -23.61
C LYS A 383 23.52 -4.34 -24.10
N PRO A 384 24.23 -3.83 -25.12
CA PRO A 384 23.89 -2.56 -25.74
C PRO A 384 22.60 -2.67 -26.54
N HIS A 385 21.71 -1.68 -26.37
CA HIS A 385 20.48 -1.52 -27.18
C HIS A 385 20.41 -0.12 -27.78
N GLY A 386 21.46 0.27 -28.51
CA GLY A 386 21.57 1.58 -29.15
C GLY A 386 21.38 2.72 -28.15
N ASP A 387 20.63 3.75 -28.53
CA ASP A 387 20.40 4.91 -27.66
C ASP A 387 19.57 4.61 -26.41
N PHE A 388 18.79 3.53 -26.40
CA PHE A 388 17.89 3.17 -25.30
C PHE A 388 18.63 2.54 -24.11
N HIS A 389 19.79 1.93 -24.37
CA HIS A 389 20.64 1.34 -23.35
C HIS A 389 22.11 1.30 -23.82
N LYS A 390 22.88 2.32 -23.44
CA LYS A 390 24.31 2.44 -23.78
C LYS A 390 25.16 1.84 -22.67
N VAL A 391 25.73 0.66 -22.91
CA VAL A 391 26.68 -0.02 -22.02
C VAL A 391 27.77 -0.68 -22.85
N ASP A 392 28.91 -0.95 -22.22
CA ASP A 392 29.98 -1.77 -22.78
C ASP A 392 29.94 -3.16 -22.12
N PRO A 393 29.53 -4.22 -22.83
CA PRO A 393 29.52 -5.57 -22.29
C PRO A 393 30.89 -6.03 -21.77
N ALA A 394 31.99 -5.59 -22.40
CA ALA A 394 33.33 -6.01 -21.99
C ALA A 394 33.73 -5.45 -20.62
N ALA A 395 33.12 -4.34 -20.19
CA ALA A 395 33.32 -3.74 -18.88
C ALA A 395 32.45 -4.37 -17.77
N ILE A 396 31.45 -5.19 -18.12
CA ILE A 396 30.48 -5.76 -17.17
C ILE A 396 30.83 -7.23 -16.91
N GLN A 397 31.19 -7.52 -15.66
CA GLN A 397 31.69 -8.85 -15.25
C GLN A 397 30.65 -9.68 -14.50
N THR A 398 29.40 -9.21 -14.41
CA THR A 398 28.32 -9.90 -13.71
C THR A 398 27.92 -11.17 -14.45
N GLU A 399 27.99 -12.32 -13.78
CA GLU A 399 27.44 -13.57 -14.31
C GLU A 399 25.91 -13.57 -14.22
N VAL A 400 25.20 -13.72 -15.35
CA VAL A 400 23.73 -13.65 -15.39
C VAL A 400 23.15 -15.03 -15.67
N PHE A 401 22.36 -15.53 -14.72
CA PHE A 401 21.55 -16.75 -14.87
C PHE A 401 20.12 -16.34 -15.20
N SER A 402 19.62 -16.71 -16.39
CA SER A 402 18.22 -16.50 -16.76
C SER A 402 17.48 -17.83 -16.73
N LEU A 403 16.64 -18.03 -15.72
CA LEU A 403 15.87 -19.24 -15.48
C LEU A 403 14.43 -19.04 -15.97
N PRO A 404 14.00 -19.72 -17.05
CA PRO A 404 12.65 -19.56 -17.56
C PRO A 404 11.63 -20.16 -16.59
N THR A 405 10.67 -19.35 -16.15
CA THR A 405 9.57 -19.81 -15.29
C THR A 405 8.32 -20.10 -16.10
N SER A 406 7.38 -20.82 -15.49
CA SER A 406 5.97 -20.85 -15.87
C SER A 406 5.34 -19.44 -15.81
N CYS A 407 4.14 -19.32 -16.39
CA CYS A 407 3.24 -18.20 -16.17
C CYS A 407 1.95 -18.62 -15.44
N PHE A 408 1.09 -17.64 -15.12
CA PHE A 408 -0.15 -17.87 -14.35
C PHE A 408 -1.12 -18.91 -14.94
N ALA A 409 -1.06 -19.19 -16.26
CA ALA A 409 -1.92 -20.15 -16.94
C ALA A 409 -1.35 -21.59 -16.91
N GLU A 410 -0.10 -21.73 -16.47
CA GLU A 410 0.67 -22.97 -16.49
C GLU A 410 0.85 -23.55 -15.08
N GLU A 411 0.21 -22.94 -14.08
CA GLU A 411 0.21 -23.39 -12.70
C GLU A 411 -1.20 -23.39 -12.11
N ARG A 412 -1.31 -24.02 -10.94
CA ARG A 412 -2.47 -23.90 -10.05
C ARG A 412 -2.00 -23.33 -8.72
N GLY A 413 -2.89 -22.64 -8.02
CA GLY A 413 -2.56 -22.00 -6.74
C GLY A 413 -3.52 -20.89 -6.42
N SER A 414 -3.16 -20.02 -5.48
CA SER A 414 -3.99 -18.89 -5.09
C SER A 414 -3.31 -17.54 -5.32
N LEU A 415 -4.12 -16.53 -5.61
CA LEU A 415 -3.73 -15.13 -5.62
C LEU A 415 -4.73 -14.31 -4.81
N VAL A 416 -4.27 -13.21 -4.24
CA VAL A 416 -5.06 -12.33 -3.38
C VAL A 416 -5.34 -11.02 -4.11
N SER A 417 -6.62 -10.80 -4.43
CA SER A 417 -7.04 -9.57 -5.09
C SER A 417 -6.98 -8.35 -4.16
N SER A 418 -7.18 -7.15 -4.74
CA SER A 418 -7.30 -5.89 -3.99
C SER A 418 -8.35 -5.92 -2.87
N SER A 419 -9.36 -6.79 -2.98
CA SER A 419 -10.45 -6.98 -2.03
C SER A 419 -10.14 -8.00 -0.93
N ARG A 420 -8.87 -8.42 -0.78
CA ARG A 420 -8.42 -9.47 0.15
C ARG A 420 -8.97 -10.87 -0.14
N VAL A 421 -9.65 -11.06 -1.27
CA VAL A 421 -10.18 -12.37 -1.69
C VAL A 421 -9.03 -13.22 -2.24
N LEU A 422 -8.68 -14.28 -1.53
CA LEU A 422 -7.84 -15.38 -1.97
C LEU A 422 -8.65 -16.24 -2.94
N GLN A 423 -8.23 -16.29 -4.20
CA GLN A 423 -8.91 -17.02 -5.26
C GLN A 423 -8.01 -18.11 -5.81
N TRP A 424 -8.52 -19.34 -5.81
CA TRP A 424 -7.83 -20.47 -6.43
C TRP A 424 -7.97 -20.44 -7.95
N HIS A 425 -6.90 -20.77 -8.66
CA HIS A 425 -6.88 -21.00 -10.11
C HIS A 425 -6.26 -22.35 -10.44
N TRP A 426 -6.48 -22.81 -11.67
CA TRP A 426 -6.07 -24.13 -12.13
C TRP A 426 -5.17 -24.01 -13.36
N GLN A 427 -4.26 -24.96 -13.49
CA GLN A 427 -3.36 -25.10 -14.61
C GLN A 427 -4.15 -25.42 -15.89
N GLY A 428 -3.88 -24.67 -16.96
CA GLY A 428 -4.50 -24.86 -18.28
C GLY A 428 -3.57 -25.46 -19.33
N ALA A 429 -2.25 -25.34 -19.15
CA ALA A 429 -1.24 -25.88 -20.06
C ALA A 429 0.07 -26.19 -19.32
N GLU A 430 0.96 -26.94 -19.97
CA GLU A 430 2.34 -27.08 -19.52
C GLU A 430 3.18 -25.86 -19.95
N PRO A 431 4.20 -25.46 -19.16
CA PRO A 431 5.12 -24.40 -19.55
C PRO A 431 5.87 -24.69 -20.86
N PRO A 432 6.20 -23.67 -21.66
CA PRO A 432 6.88 -23.87 -22.93
C PRO A 432 8.34 -24.30 -22.76
N GLY A 433 8.81 -25.17 -23.66
CA GLY A 433 10.22 -25.57 -23.73
C GLY A 433 10.68 -26.34 -22.49
N GLN A 434 11.60 -25.75 -21.72
CA GLN A 434 12.14 -26.31 -20.47
C GLN A 434 11.85 -25.41 -19.27
N ALA A 435 10.87 -24.51 -19.41
CA ALA A 435 10.41 -23.68 -18.30
C ALA A 435 9.89 -24.56 -17.15
N ARG A 436 10.08 -24.09 -15.92
CA ARG A 436 9.66 -24.78 -14.69
C ARG A 436 8.85 -23.84 -13.82
N SER A 437 8.07 -24.39 -12.90
CA SER A 437 7.38 -23.59 -11.91
C SER A 437 8.36 -22.82 -11.01
N ASP A 438 7.91 -21.69 -10.46
CA ASP A 438 8.65 -20.98 -9.42
C ASP A 438 8.95 -21.90 -8.23
N LEU A 439 8.01 -22.78 -7.89
CA LEU A 439 8.14 -23.79 -6.83
C LEU A 439 9.29 -24.75 -7.11
N GLU A 440 9.38 -25.34 -8.30
CA GLU A 440 10.45 -26.27 -8.64
C GLU A 440 11.82 -25.59 -8.60
N ILE A 441 11.94 -24.37 -9.13
CA ILE A 441 13.21 -23.65 -9.18
C ILE A 441 13.68 -23.30 -7.76
N MET A 442 12.81 -22.72 -6.94
CA MET A 442 13.14 -22.36 -5.56
C MET A 442 13.43 -23.60 -4.69
N SER A 443 12.67 -24.68 -4.88
CA SER A 443 12.91 -25.96 -4.19
C SER A 443 14.28 -26.53 -4.56
N ALA A 444 14.62 -26.51 -5.85
CA ALA A 444 15.89 -27.04 -6.32
C ALA A 444 17.08 -26.18 -5.88
N LEU A 445 16.91 -24.86 -5.73
CA LEU A 445 17.92 -23.97 -5.14
C LEU A 445 18.12 -24.29 -3.65
N PHE A 446 17.02 -24.32 -2.88
CA PHE A 446 17.05 -24.56 -1.45
C PHE A 446 17.62 -25.94 -1.10
N LEU A 447 17.19 -27.00 -1.78
CA LEU A 447 17.66 -28.37 -1.49
C LEU A 447 19.14 -28.56 -1.81
N ARG A 448 19.67 -27.88 -2.84
CA ARG A 448 21.11 -27.86 -3.12
C ARG A 448 21.88 -27.09 -2.07
N LEU A 449 21.35 -25.94 -1.62
CA LEU A 449 21.93 -25.18 -0.52
C LEU A 449 22.00 -26.02 0.76
N LYS A 450 20.87 -26.63 1.15
CA LYS A 450 20.77 -27.51 2.32
C LYS A 450 21.73 -28.70 2.23
N ALA A 451 21.85 -29.33 1.07
CA ALA A 451 22.80 -30.42 0.84
C ALA A 451 24.27 -29.97 0.97
N ALA A 452 24.61 -28.79 0.44
CA ALA A 452 25.94 -28.20 0.57
C ALA A 452 26.29 -27.90 2.03
N TYR A 453 25.40 -27.23 2.78
CA TYR A 453 25.62 -26.97 4.21
C TYR A 453 25.76 -28.25 5.04
N LYS A 454 25.00 -29.30 4.69
CA LYS A 454 25.11 -30.61 5.36
C LYS A 454 26.45 -31.29 5.10
N LYS A 455 26.97 -31.18 3.87
CA LYS A 455 28.20 -31.84 3.44
C LYS A 455 29.46 -31.06 3.87
N ASP A 456 29.46 -29.76 3.60
CA ASP A 456 30.66 -28.91 3.65
C ASP A 456 30.66 -27.99 4.90
N GLY A 457 29.58 -27.95 5.68
CA GLY A 457 29.40 -27.03 6.79
C GLY A 457 29.15 -25.59 6.33
N GLY A 458 29.33 -24.62 7.22
CA GLY A 458 29.18 -23.21 6.90
C GLY A 458 28.96 -22.33 8.14
N LYS A 459 28.75 -21.03 7.92
CA LYS A 459 28.39 -20.11 9.00
C LYS A 459 26.93 -20.34 9.39
N PHE A 460 26.69 -20.64 10.66
CA PHE A 460 25.36 -20.79 11.27
C PHE A 460 24.38 -21.63 10.41
N PRO A 461 24.66 -22.93 10.23
CA PRO A 461 23.90 -23.81 9.33
C PRO A 461 22.48 -24.11 9.82
N ASP A 462 22.24 -24.04 11.13
CA ASP A 462 21.01 -24.45 11.81
C ASP A 462 19.71 -23.95 11.17
N PRO A 463 19.50 -22.63 10.92
CA PRO A 463 18.28 -22.13 10.28
C PRO A 463 17.99 -22.74 8.90
N ILE A 464 19.03 -23.17 8.17
CA ILE A 464 18.91 -23.80 6.84
C ILE A 464 18.62 -25.30 6.99
N LEU A 465 19.36 -25.99 7.87
CA LEU A 465 19.25 -27.44 8.04
C LEU A 465 17.95 -27.83 8.76
N ASN A 466 17.50 -27.02 9.72
CA ASN A 466 16.34 -27.28 10.56
C ASN A 466 15.02 -26.74 9.97
N LEU A 467 15.07 -25.98 8.87
CA LEU A 467 13.85 -25.54 8.18
C LEU A 467 13.07 -26.77 7.69
N THR A 468 11.78 -26.79 8.04
CA THR A 468 10.82 -27.82 7.67
C THR A 468 10.62 -27.82 6.16
N TRP A 469 10.75 -28.99 5.55
CA TRP A 469 10.59 -29.18 4.10
C TRP A 469 9.92 -30.52 3.82
N ASN A 470 8.81 -30.78 4.52
CA ASN A 470 8.14 -32.08 4.59
C ASN A 470 7.06 -32.20 3.52
N TYR A 471 7.39 -31.84 2.28
CA TYR A 471 6.49 -31.98 1.13
C TYR A 471 6.60 -33.38 0.54
N ALA A 472 5.48 -33.92 0.05
CA ALA A 472 5.43 -35.26 -0.54
C ALA A 472 6.41 -35.41 -1.72
N GLN A 473 6.59 -34.34 -2.49
CA GLN A 473 7.63 -34.23 -3.52
C GLN A 473 8.53 -33.04 -3.20
N PRO A 474 9.66 -33.23 -2.47
CA PRO A 474 10.50 -32.11 -2.00
C PRO A 474 11.01 -31.17 -3.11
N HIS A 475 11.25 -31.70 -4.31
CA HIS A 475 11.73 -30.92 -5.46
C HIS A 475 10.61 -30.20 -6.23
N SER A 476 9.34 -30.50 -5.92
CA SER A 476 8.16 -29.88 -6.52
C SER A 476 7.00 -29.91 -5.52
N PRO A 477 7.06 -29.12 -4.43
CA PRO A 477 5.97 -29.01 -3.46
C PRO A 477 4.65 -28.67 -4.15
N GLN A 478 3.55 -29.29 -3.73
CA GLN A 478 2.27 -29.02 -4.37
C GLN A 478 1.63 -27.76 -3.78
N PRO A 479 1.00 -26.89 -4.60
CA PRO A 479 0.31 -25.69 -4.13
C PRO A 479 -0.69 -25.94 -3.00
N GLU A 480 -1.34 -27.11 -2.97
CA GLU A 480 -2.26 -27.51 -1.92
C GLU A 480 -1.58 -27.71 -0.57
N GLU A 481 -0.39 -28.32 -0.54
CA GLU A 481 0.39 -28.53 0.68
C GLU A 481 0.79 -27.19 1.30
N ILE A 482 1.26 -26.25 0.45
CA ILE A 482 1.65 -24.90 0.85
C ILE A 482 0.43 -24.10 1.34
N ALA A 483 -0.70 -24.19 0.65
CA ALA A 483 -1.92 -23.51 1.07
C ALA A 483 -2.43 -24.00 2.44
N MET A 484 -2.38 -25.31 2.69
CA MET A 484 -2.70 -25.89 3.99
C MET A 484 -1.68 -25.52 5.08
N GLU A 485 -0.40 -25.35 4.73
CA GLU A 485 0.62 -24.83 5.66
C GLU A 485 0.31 -23.39 6.07
N PHE A 486 -0.04 -22.52 5.11
CA PHE A 486 -0.42 -21.14 5.38
C PHE A 486 -1.75 -21.02 6.13
N ASN A 487 -2.72 -21.92 5.88
CA ASN A 487 -3.95 -22.01 6.70
C ASN A 487 -3.63 -22.43 8.13
N GLY A 488 -2.80 -23.46 8.28
CA GLY A 488 -2.38 -24.01 9.57
C GLY A 488 -3.17 -25.21 10.03
N LYS A 489 -2.60 -25.93 11.01
CA LYS A 489 -3.14 -27.16 11.60
C LYS A 489 -2.82 -27.28 13.09
N ALA A 490 -3.55 -28.15 13.77
CA ALA A 490 -3.18 -28.61 15.11
C ALA A 490 -2.04 -29.64 15.03
N LEU A 491 -0.98 -29.46 15.83
CA LEU A 491 0.14 -30.40 15.95
C LEU A 491 -0.09 -31.46 17.03
N LYS A 492 -1.01 -31.21 17.94
CA LYS A 492 -1.47 -32.10 19.01
C LYS A 492 -3.00 -32.09 19.06
N GLU A 493 -3.59 -33.01 19.79
CA GLU A 493 -5.01 -32.89 20.15
C GLU A 493 -5.20 -31.69 21.07
N ILE A 494 -6.22 -30.88 20.80
CA ILE A 494 -6.56 -29.67 21.59
C ILE A 494 -7.96 -29.88 22.14
N THR A 495 -8.07 -29.88 23.46
CA THR A 495 -9.35 -30.04 24.18
C THR A 495 -9.90 -28.69 24.65
N ASP A 496 -11.16 -28.68 25.08
CA ASP A 496 -11.79 -27.51 25.67
C ASP A 496 -11.13 -27.20 27.02
N PRO A 497 -10.59 -25.98 27.24
CA PRO A 497 -10.05 -25.61 28.54
C PRO A 497 -11.09 -25.70 29.68
N LYS A 498 -12.39 -25.61 29.36
CA LYS A 498 -13.48 -25.75 30.33
C LYS A 498 -13.96 -27.19 30.50
N ASP A 499 -13.66 -28.07 29.55
CA ASP A 499 -14.02 -29.49 29.58
C ASP A 499 -12.96 -30.33 28.82
N PRO A 500 -11.94 -30.86 29.52
CA PRO A 500 -10.87 -31.63 28.90
C PRO A 500 -11.33 -32.91 28.19
N THR A 501 -12.57 -33.38 28.40
CA THR A 501 -13.11 -34.55 27.68
C THR A 501 -13.58 -34.21 26.27
N LYS A 502 -13.77 -32.91 25.98
CA LYS A 502 -14.24 -32.41 24.69
C LYS A 502 -13.07 -32.01 23.81
N VAL A 503 -12.80 -32.80 22.78
CA VAL A 503 -11.82 -32.47 21.74
C VAL A 503 -12.35 -31.34 20.86
N ILE A 504 -11.64 -30.21 20.81
CA ILE A 504 -11.93 -29.07 19.92
C ILE A 504 -11.27 -29.27 18.56
N LEU A 505 -10.04 -29.77 18.53
CA LEU A 505 -9.29 -30.06 17.29
C LEU A 505 -8.48 -31.33 17.47
N LYS A 506 -8.55 -32.23 16.48
CA LYS A 506 -7.72 -33.43 16.46
C LYS A 506 -6.32 -33.10 15.95
N LYS A 507 -5.34 -33.94 16.32
CA LYS A 507 -3.98 -33.85 15.76
C LYS A 507 -4.03 -33.92 14.22
N ASN A 508 -3.27 -33.04 13.56
CA ASN A 508 -3.19 -32.84 12.10
C ASN A 508 -4.45 -32.25 11.43
N GLU A 509 -5.50 -31.92 12.18
CA GLU A 509 -6.68 -31.26 11.62
C GLU A 509 -6.36 -29.82 11.21
N GLN A 510 -6.86 -29.41 10.04
CA GLN A 510 -6.72 -28.03 9.53
C GLN A 510 -7.52 -27.06 10.39
N LEU A 511 -6.93 -25.89 10.68
CA LEU A 511 -7.61 -24.86 11.46
C LEU A 511 -8.78 -24.27 10.67
N ALA A 512 -9.91 -24.08 11.36
CA ALA A 512 -11.09 -23.38 10.83
C ALA A 512 -10.93 -21.84 10.88
N GLY A 513 -10.01 -21.33 11.69
CA GLY A 513 -9.72 -19.90 11.79
C GLY A 513 -8.64 -19.58 12.82
N PHE A 514 -8.10 -18.36 12.76
CA PHE A 514 -7.00 -17.92 13.63
C PHE A 514 -7.33 -17.86 15.12
N ALA A 515 -8.62 -17.83 15.49
CA ALA A 515 -9.03 -17.90 16.90
C ALA A 515 -8.63 -19.23 17.58
N GLN A 516 -8.29 -20.26 16.80
CA GLN A 516 -7.85 -21.56 17.30
C GLN A 516 -6.34 -21.64 17.55
N LEU A 517 -5.56 -20.63 17.15
CA LEU A 517 -4.11 -20.60 17.35
C LEU A 517 -3.74 -20.57 18.84
N LYS A 518 -2.60 -21.17 19.17
CA LYS A 518 -2.08 -21.34 20.53
C LYS A 518 -0.63 -20.86 20.61
N ASP A 519 -0.21 -20.45 21.79
CA ASP A 519 1.13 -19.93 22.11
C ASP A 519 2.05 -20.96 22.81
N ASP A 520 1.63 -22.22 22.89
CA ASP A 520 2.31 -23.34 23.55
C ASP A 520 2.97 -24.32 22.54
N GLY A 521 3.01 -23.94 21.27
CA GLY A 521 3.54 -24.78 20.18
C GLY A 521 2.63 -25.94 19.75
N SER A 522 1.38 -26.02 20.23
CA SER A 522 0.41 -27.06 19.82
C SER A 522 -0.26 -26.80 18.46
N THR A 523 -0.02 -25.64 17.85
CA THR A 523 -0.54 -25.26 16.52
C THR A 523 0.59 -24.76 15.63
N ALA A 524 0.48 -25.00 14.33
CA ALA A 524 1.35 -24.43 13.30
C ALA A 524 0.50 -23.68 12.26
N CYS A 525 0.95 -22.50 11.83
CA CYS A 525 0.25 -21.70 10.82
C CYS A 525 1.25 -20.76 10.14
N GLY A 526 1.46 -20.94 8.84
CA GLY A 526 2.41 -20.14 8.08
C GLY A 526 1.96 -18.70 7.83
N CYS A 527 0.66 -18.39 7.91
CA CYS A 527 0.13 -17.03 7.80
C CYS A 527 -1.19 -16.90 8.55
N TRP A 528 -1.19 -16.34 9.77
CA TRP A 528 -2.36 -16.40 10.67
C TRP A 528 -3.63 -15.80 10.05
N ILE A 529 -3.53 -14.73 9.25
CA ILE A 529 -4.68 -14.12 8.58
C ILE A 529 -5.30 -15.02 7.51
N PHE A 530 -4.61 -16.07 7.05
CA PHE A 530 -5.11 -17.06 6.09
C PHE A 530 -5.73 -18.29 6.76
N ALA A 531 -5.65 -18.42 8.09
CA ALA A 531 -6.35 -19.47 8.81
C ALA A 531 -7.87 -19.36 8.58
N GLY A 532 -8.47 -20.41 8.04
CA GLY A 532 -9.83 -20.48 7.52
C GLY A 532 -9.94 -20.58 5.99
N SER A 533 -8.84 -20.40 5.25
CA SER A 533 -8.82 -20.49 3.77
C SER A 533 -8.84 -21.93 3.23
N TRP A 534 -8.33 -22.89 4.00
CA TRP A 534 -8.37 -24.32 3.68
C TRP A 534 -8.60 -25.15 4.95
N THR A 535 -9.84 -25.49 5.23
CA THR A 535 -10.24 -26.12 6.50
C THR A 535 -10.47 -27.63 6.33
N ALA A 536 -10.94 -28.32 7.37
CA ALA A 536 -11.44 -29.69 7.25
C ALA A 536 -12.60 -29.83 6.25
N GLN A 537 -13.28 -28.73 5.89
CA GLN A 537 -14.31 -28.68 4.84
C GLN A 537 -13.72 -28.51 3.43
N GLY A 538 -12.40 -28.44 3.30
CA GLY A 538 -11.68 -28.29 2.03
C GLY A 538 -11.29 -26.85 1.70
N ASN A 539 -10.88 -26.66 0.44
CA ASN A 539 -10.36 -25.39 -0.07
C ASN A 539 -11.46 -24.34 -0.25
N GLN A 540 -11.52 -23.35 0.66
CA GLN A 540 -12.51 -22.29 0.62
C GLN A 540 -12.23 -21.26 -0.50
N MET A 541 -10.98 -21.13 -0.93
CA MET A 541 -10.54 -20.24 -2.00
C MET A 541 -11.05 -20.68 -3.38
N GLY A 542 -11.41 -21.96 -3.52
CA GLY A 542 -11.95 -22.55 -4.74
C GLY A 542 -13.48 -22.48 -4.86
N ARG A 543 -14.21 -21.93 -3.87
CA ARG A 543 -15.67 -21.83 -3.92
C ARG A 543 -16.14 -20.89 -5.05
N ARG A 544 -17.24 -21.24 -5.71
CA ARG A 544 -17.76 -20.55 -6.92
C ARG A 544 -19.23 -20.15 -6.83
N ASP A 545 -19.79 -20.10 -5.61
CA ASP A 545 -21.17 -19.65 -5.41
C ASP A 545 -21.20 -18.12 -5.35
N ASN A 546 -21.84 -17.51 -6.34
CA ASN A 546 -21.94 -16.06 -6.51
C ASN A 546 -23.25 -15.46 -5.94
N SER A 547 -23.96 -16.21 -5.08
CA SER A 547 -25.18 -15.74 -4.44
C SER A 547 -24.96 -14.41 -3.70
N ASP A 548 -25.89 -13.47 -3.92
CA ASP A 548 -25.96 -12.16 -3.28
C ASP A 548 -27.40 -11.95 -2.75
N PRO A 549 -27.77 -12.60 -1.64
CA PRO A 549 -29.15 -12.64 -1.18
C PRO A 549 -29.69 -11.28 -0.73
N THR A 550 -28.81 -10.31 -0.45
CA THR A 550 -29.20 -8.97 0.01
C THR A 550 -29.18 -7.92 -1.11
N GLY A 551 -28.64 -8.27 -2.29
CA GLY A 551 -28.54 -7.37 -3.44
C GLY A 551 -27.49 -6.26 -3.27
N ILE A 552 -26.72 -6.23 -2.17
CA ILE A 552 -25.66 -5.23 -1.95
C ILE A 552 -24.35 -5.62 -2.64
N GLY A 553 -24.27 -6.81 -3.24
CA GLY A 553 -23.09 -7.31 -3.96
C GLY A 553 -22.13 -8.09 -3.08
N ASN A 554 -22.57 -8.59 -1.91
CA ASN A 554 -21.69 -9.27 -0.97
C ASN A 554 -21.76 -10.80 -1.11
N THR A 555 -20.85 -11.36 -1.91
CA THR A 555 -20.87 -12.78 -2.28
C THR A 555 -19.96 -13.63 -1.36
N LEU A 556 -20.44 -13.92 -0.14
CA LEU A 556 -19.66 -14.63 0.89
C LEU A 556 -19.19 -16.04 0.49
N ASN A 557 -19.89 -16.69 -0.44
CA ASN A 557 -19.57 -18.04 -0.88
C ASN A 557 -18.71 -18.09 -2.17
N TRP A 558 -18.28 -16.93 -2.68
CA TRP A 558 -17.33 -16.86 -3.78
C TRP A 558 -15.91 -16.72 -3.22
N ALA A 559 -15.09 -17.77 -3.42
CA ALA A 559 -13.75 -17.89 -2.87
C ALA A 559 -13.71 -17.58 -1.35
N TRP A 560 -12.61 -17.03 -0.83
CA TRP A 560 -12.50 -16.70 0.60
C TRP A 560 -11.69 -15.42 0.80
N ALA A 561 -12.17 -14.50 1.65
CA ALA A 561 -11.45 -13.27 1.97
C ALA A 561 -10.79 -13.32 3.33
N TRP A 562 -9.57 -12.79 3.48
CA TRP A 562 -9.02 -12.57 4.82
C TRP A 562 -9.46 -11.19 5.35
N PRO A 563 -9.68 -11.03 6.67
CA PRO A 563 -9.68 -12.07 7.68
C PRO A 563 -11.04 -12.76 7.81
N ALA A 564 -11.05 -14.09 8.05
CA ALA A 564 -12.24 -14.88 8.40
C ALA A 564 -13.48 -14.65 7.49
N ASN A 565 -13.25 -14.50 6.18
CA ASN A 565 -14.25 -14.23 5.14
C ASN A 565 -14.99 -12.87 5.23
N ARG A 566 -14.54 -11.94 6.08
CA ARG A 566 -15.09 -10.58 6.21
C ARG A 566 -14.83 -9.77 4.94
N ARG A 567 -15.88 -9.29 4.29
CA ARG A 567 -15.78 -8.63 2.98
C ARG A 567 -15.64 -7.11 3.10
N VAL A 568 -16.30 -6.51 4.08
CA VAL A 568 -16.13 -5.10 4.45
C VAL A 568 -15.47 -5.02 5.82
N LEU A 569 -14.25 -4.49 5.87
CA LEU A 569 -13.55 -4.25 7.14
C LEU A 569 -14.28 -3.18 7.96
N TYR A 570 -14.17 -3.29 9.27
CA TYR A 570 -14.73 -2.35 10.24
C TYR A 570 -16.25 -2.25 10.20
N ASN A 571 -16.94 -3.29 9.71
CA ASN A 571 -18.38 -3.26 9.47
C ASN A 571 -19.24 -3.09 10.74
N ARG A 572 -18.69 -3.22 11.95
CA ARG A 572 -19.32 -2.74 13.20
C ARG A 572 -19.63 -1.24 13.15
N ALA A 573 -18.80 -0.44 12.47
CA ALA A 573 -19.02 0.99 12.29
C ALA A 573 -20.18 1.30 11.32
N SER A 574 -20.79 0.29 10.67
CA SER A 574 -22.04 0.46 9.90
C SER A 574 -23.30 0.60 10.75
N CYS A 575 -23.18 0.44 12.05
CA CYS A 575 -24.24 0.64 13.01
C CYS A 575 -23.91 1.77 13.98
N ASP A 576 -24.94 2.34 14.58
CA ASP A 576 -24.85 3.24 15.74
C ASP A 576 -24.33 2.49 17.00
N PRO A 577 -24.05 3.21 18.10
CA PRO A 577 -23.53 2.60 19.31
C PRO A 577 -24.46 1.53 19.89
N GLN A 578 -25.77 1.59 19.62
CA GLN A 578 -26.77 0.61 20.05
C GLN A 578 -26.93 -0.58 19.09
N GLY A 579 -26.18 -0.59 17.98
CA GLY A 579 -26.16 -1.69 17.01
C GLY A 579 -27.27 -1.67 15.98
N LYS A 580 -27.94 -0.52 15.81
CA LYS A 580 -28.87 -0.28 14.71
C LYS A 580 -28.11 0.26 13.49
N PRO A 581 -28.33 -0.28 12.27
CA PRO A 581 -27.67 0.22 11.06
C PRO A 581 -27.94 1.70 10.79
N TRP A 582 -26.91 2.43 10.37
CA TRP A 582 -27.06 3.82 9.88
C TRP A 582 -27.96 3.89 8.63
N ASP A 583 -27.91 2.84 7.80
CA ASP A 583 -28.73 2.68 6.61
C ASP A 583 -29.30 1.25 6.57
N ALA A 584 -30.60 1.12 6.80
CA ALA A 584 -31.29 -0.16 6.78
C ALA A 584 -31.34 -0.80 5.38
N THR A 585 -31.23 0.00 4.30
CA THR A 585 -31.30 -0.48 2.91
C THR A 585 -29.99 -1.10 2.42
N ARG A 586 -28.86 -0.75 3.06
CA ARG A 586 -27.51 -1.27 2.77
C ARG A 586 -26.87 -1.89 4.02
N LYS A 587 -27.68 -2.60 4.82
CA LYS A 587 -27.25 -3.22 6.08
C LYS A 587 -26.18 -4.29 5.84
N LEU A 588 -25.01 -4.12 6.46
CA LEU A 588 -23.95 -5.14 6.49
C LEU A 588 -24.15 -6.10 7.67
N ILE A 589 -24.22 -5.57 8.88
CA ILE A 589 -24.52 -6.32 10.10
C ILE A 589 -25.51 -5.55 10.98
N ALA A 590 -26.08 -6.20 11.99
CA ALA A 590 -26.82 -5.58 13.08
C ALA A 590 -26.77 -6.47 14.32
N TRP A 591 -27.02 -5.87 15.49
CA TRP A 591 -27.24 -6.63 16.71
C TRP A 591 -28.69 -7.18 16.74
N ASN A 592 -28.85 -8.46 17.04
CA ASN A 592 -30.18 -9.10 17.13
C ASN A 592 -30.68 -9.32 18.57
N GLY A 593 -29.98 -8.78 19.57
CA GLY A 593 -30.22 -9.03 21.00
C GLY A 593 -29.27 -10.05 21.62
N THR A 594 -28.60 -10.88 20.82
CA THR A 594 -27.65 -11.90 21.30
C THR A 594 -26.35 -11.97 20.52
N ASN A 595 -26.38 -11.67 19.21
CA ASN A 595 -25.24 -11.77 18.32
C ASN A 595 -25.29 -10.70 17.23
N TRP A 596 -24.11 -10.34 16.72
CA TRP A 596 -23.91 -9.60 15.49
C TRP A 596 -24.00 -10.52 14.28
N GLY A 597 -24.72 -10.10 13.25
CA GLY A 597 -24.77 -10.81 11.98
C GLY A 597 -25.51 -10.04 10.90
N GLY A 598 -25.48 -10.55 9.67
CA GLY A 598 -26.18 -9.92 8.55
C GLY A 598 -25.67 -10.40 7.20
N ALA A 599 -25.57 -9.45 6.27
CA ALA A 599 -25.07 -9.66 4.92
C ALA A 599 -23.57 -9.97 4.87
N ASP A 600 -22.81 -9.63 5.91
CA ASP A 600 -21.37 -9.86 6.02
C ASP A 600 -21.01 -10.54 7.35
N VAL A 601 -19.80 -11.11 7.43
CA VAL A 601 -19.24 -11.63 8.68
C VAL A 601 -18.85 -10.44 9.57
N PRO A 602 -19.25 -10.38 10.85
CA PRO A 602 -18.87 -9.28 11.73
C PRO A 602 -17.35 -9.14 11.85
N ASP A 603 -16.82 -7.97 11.54
CA ASP A 603 -15.45 -7.54 11.88
C ASP A 603 -15.40 -7.05 13.31
N TYR A 604 -15.81 -7.94 14.20
CA TYR A 604 -16.11 -7.66 15.60
C TYR A 604 -16.19 -8.95 16.39
N LYS A 605 -16.27 -8.86 17.72
CA LYS A 605 -16.62 -10.01 18.55
C LYS A 605 -18.13 -10.26 18.43
N ALA A 606 -18.51 -11.43 17.90
CA ALA A 606 -19.86 -11.69 17.44
C ALA A 606 -20.91 -11.67 18.56
N ASP A 607 -20.54 -12.03 19.78
CA ASP A 607 -21.39 -12.09 20.97
C ASP A 607 -21.22 -10.87 21.89
N GLU A 608 -20.54 -9.80 21.44
CA GLU A 608 -20.29 -8.62 22.26
C GLU A 608 -21.50 -7.67 22.29
N PRO A 609 -22.18 -7.50 23.43
CA PRO A 609 -23.32 -6.59 23.55
C PRO A 609 -22.93 -5.12 23.31
N PRO A 610 -23.76 -4.34 22.59
CA PRO A 610 -23.47 -2.93 22.31
C PRO A 610 -23.21 -2.07 23.57
N GLU A 611 -23.93 -2.35 24.67
CA GLU A 611 -23.84 -1.64 25.95
C GLU A 611 -22.48 -1.73 26.63
N ASN A 612 -21.65 -2.72 26.27
CA ASN A 612 -20.32 -2.90 26.85
C ASN A 612 -19.27 -1.94 26.25
N GLY A 613 -19.59 -1.20 25.19
CA GLY A 613 -18.74 -0.10 24.69
C GLY A 613 -17.45 -0.51 23.99
N MET A 614 -17.35 -1.74 23.44
CA MET A 614 -16.22 -2.11 22.58
C MET A 614 -16.29 -1.34 21.23
N GLY A 615 -15.14 -0.87 20.76
CA GLY A 615 -15.04 -0.05 19.56
C GLY A 615 -14.90 -0.87 18.26
N PRO A 616 -15.32 -0.32 17.09
CA PRO A 616 -15.36 -1.05 15.82
C PRO A 616 -13.99 -1.36 15.20
N PHE A 617 -12.91 -0.72 15.65
CA PHE A 617 -11.58 -0.88 15.06
C PHE A 617 -10.73 -1.84 15.88
N ILE A 618 -11.08 -3.12 15.81
CA ILE A 618 -10.62 -4.17 16.73
C ILE A 618 -9.10 -4.41 16.77
N MET A 619 -8.37 -3.96 15.77
CA MET A 619 -6.90 -4.11 15.71
C MET A 619 -6.18 -3.00 16.49
N LEU A 620 -6.86 -1.91 16.84
CA LEU A 620 -6.29 -0.76 17.55
C LEU A 620 -6.45 -0.91 19.06
N GLN A 621 -5.47 -0.38 19.81
CA GLN A 621 -5.46 -0.42 21.28
C GLN A 621 -6.63 0.35 21.89
N GLU A 622 -7.00 1.45 21.24
CA GLU A 622 -8.08 2.34 21.65
C GLU A 622 -9.46 1.82 21.21
N GLY A 623 -9.50 0.84 20.30
CA GLY A 623 -10.71 0.31 19.65
C GLY A 623 -11.41 1.29 18.70
N VAL A 624 -10.89 2.49 18.54
CA VAL A 624 -11.42 3.56 17.69
C VAL A 624 -10.40 4.00 16.63
N ALA A 625 -10.87 4.60 15.53
CA ALA A 625 -9.99 5.09 14.48
C ALA A 625 -9.25 6.37 14.87
N ARG A 626 -8.05 6.56 14.32
CA ARG A 626 -7.16 7.68 14.68
C ARG A 626 -7.22 8.83 13.67
N PHE A 627 -7.59 10.02 14.12
CA PHE A 627 -7.22 11.29 13.51
C PHE A 627 -5.81 11.71 13.92
N PHE A 628 -5.43 11.47 15.18
CA PHE A 628 -4.09 11.70 15.70
C PHE A 628 -3.31 10.38 15.69
N ALA A 629 -2.38 10.23 14.75
CA ALA A 629 -1.72 8.93 14.50
C ALA A 629 -0.73 8.49 15.59
N ARG A 630 -0.52 9.33 16.60
CA ARG A 630 0.50 9.16 17.63
C ARG A 630 1.91 9.06 17.02
N ASP A 631 2.77 8.21 17.56
CA ASP A 631 4.14 7.96 17.12
C ASP A 631 4.26 7.03 15.89
N ALA A 632 3.13 6.61 15.31
CA ALA A 632 3.08 5.63 14.23
C ALA A 632 3.62 6.16 12.87
N MET A 633 3.65 7.48 12.68
CA MET A 633 4.13 8.11 11.44
C MET A 633 5.52 8.69 11.63
N ALA A 634 6.36 8.69 10.59
CA ALA A 634 7.73 9.20 10.66
C ALA A 634 7.80 10.74 10.77
N GLU A 635 6.88 11.44 10.10
CA GLU A 635 6.89 12.89 9.88
C GLU A 635 5.90 13.69 10.74
N GLY A 636 4.92 13.03 11.39
CA GLY A 636 4.02 13.71 12.33
C GLY A 636 2.69 13.00 12.58
N PRO A 637 2.00 13.28 13.69
CA PRO A 637 0.72 12.63 14.02
C PRO A 637 -0.49 13.20 13.24
N PHE A 638 -0.35 14.39 12.64
CA PHE A 638 -1.28 14.92 11.64
C PHE A 638 -0.56 15.08 10.29
N PRO A 639 -1.25 14.86 9.16
CA PRO A 639 -0.73 15.22 7.85
C PRO A 639 -0.37 16.71 7.73
N GLU A 640 0.77 16.99 7.12
CA GLU A 640 1.23 18.35 6.82
C GLU A 640 1.78 18.45 5.40
N HIS A 641 1.51 19.57 4.72
CA HIS A 641 2.04 19.80 3.37
C HIS A 641 3.54 20.07 3.39
N TYR A 642 4.27 19.27 2.62
CA TYR A 642 5.64 19.52 2.22
C TYR A 642 5.76 19.37 0.70
N GLU A 643 6.61 20.17 0.08
CA GLU A 643 6.82 20.12 -1.35
C GLU A 643 7.63 18.87 -1.77
N PRO A 644 7.41 18.35 -2.99
CA PRO A 644 8.31 17.37 -3.60
C PRO A 644 9.77 17.82 -3.59
N PHE A 645 10.71 16.87 -3.52
CA PHE A 645 12.14 17.17 -3.44
C PHE A 645 12.64 17.94 -4.67
N GLU A 646 12.02 17.70 -5.82
CA GLU A 646 12.13 18.57 -7.00
C GLU A 646 10.81 19.33 -7.19
N SER A 647 10.67 20.46 -6.50
CA SER A 647 9.46 21.30 -6.55
C SER A 647 9.49 22.31 -7.70
N PRO A 648 8.39 22.48 -8.45
CA PRO A 648 8.30 23.49 -9.52
C PRO A 648 8.19 24.94 -9.00
N ILE A 649 7.84 25.15 -7.74
CA ILE A 649 7.67 26.50 -7.16
C ILE A 649 8.86 26.95 -6.31
N GLY A 650 9.68 26.00 -5.83
CA GLY A 650 10.96 26.27 -5.15
C GLY A 650 10.85 26.86 -3.75
N HIS A 651 9.64 26.88 -3.16
CA HIS A 651 9.38 27.22 -1.76
C HIS A 651 8.09 26.50 -1.31
N ASN A 652 7.87 26.37 -0.01
CA ASN A 652 6.62 25.82 0.53
C ASN A 652 5.64 26.97 0.86
N PRO A 653 4.47 27.05 0.21
CA PRO A 653 3.53 28.16 0.43
C PRO A 653 2.88 28.15 1.82
N LEU A 654 2.84 27.01 2.51
CA LEU A 654 2.33 26.92 3.89
C LEU A 654 3.36 27.40 4.94
N HIS A 655 4.65 27.22 4.65
CA HIS A 655 5.76 27.54 5.56
C HIS A 655 6.85 28.36 4.84
N PRO A 656 6.51 29.55 4.31
CA PRO A 656 7.40 30.29 3.41
C PRO A 656 8.70 30.74 4.08
N ASN A 657 8.72 30.83 5.42
CA ASN A 657 9.85 31.31 6.20
C ASN A 657 10.66 30.17 6.86
N ASN A 658 10.25 28.91 6.70
CA ASN A 658 10.96 27.77 7.27
C ASN A 658 11.54 26.85 6.17
N PRO A 659 12.83 27.00 5.81
CA PRO A 659 13.45 26.14 4.81
C PRO A 659 13.54 24.66 5.23
N LYS A 660 13.46 24.36 6.54
CA LYS A 660 13.46 22.97 7.04
C LYS A 660 12.14 22.27 6.76
N ALA A 661 11.04 23.03 6.62
CA ALA A 661 9.73 22.54 6.24
C ALA A 661 9.49 22.67 4.71
N PHE A 662 10.54 22.79 3.90
CA PHE A 662 10.38 22.82 2.45
C PHE A 662 9.96 21.45 1.90
N ASN A 663 10.76 20.42 2.17
CA ASN A 663 10.48 19.02 1.81
C ASN A 663 10.12 18.20 3.05
N ASN A 664 9.59 16.99 2.86
CA ASN A 664 9.23 16.13 3.99
C ASN A 664 10.46 15.91 4.91
N PRO A 665 10.40 16.31 6.20
CA PRO A 665 11.50 16.13 7.15
C PRO A 665 11.85 14.66 7.42
N ALA A 666 10.94 13.71 7.17
CA ALA A 666 11.22 12.28 7.27
C ALA A 666 11.62 11.63 5.93
N GLY A 667 11.49 12.34 4.80
CA GLY A 667 11.84 11.83 3.47
C GLY A 667 13.31 11.46 3.39
N ARG A 668 13.62 10.24 2.91
CA ARG A 668 15.00 9.73 2.89
C ARG A 668 15.60 9.82 1.50
N MET A 669 16.87 10.23 1.45
CA MET A 669 17.68 10.26 0.23
C MET A 669 19.16 10.12 0.57
N PHE A 670 19.92 9.35 -0.22
CA PHE A 670 21.36 9.19 -0.01
C PHE A 670 22.14 10.41 -0.51
N ALA A 671 23.35 10.61 0.04
CA ALA A 671 24.16 11.79 -0.25
C ALA A 671 24.48 11.98 -1.75
N ASN A 672 24.72 10.88 -2.48
CA ASN A 672 24.99 10.95 -3.91
C ASN A 672 23.72 11.20 -4.74
N ASP A 673 22.55 10.75 -4.28
CA ASP A 673 21.27 11.02 -4.95
C ASP A 673 20.87 12.48 -4.79
N ARG A 674 21.17 13.09 -3.63
CA ARG A 674 20.94 14.53 -3.38
C ARG A 674 21.63 15.43 -4.39
N LYS A 675 22.82 15.05 -4.85
CA LYS A 675 23.58 15.80 -5.88
C LYS A 675 22.94 15.72 -7.27
N LYS A 676 22.04 14.76 -7.49
CA LYS A 676 21.30 14.55 -8.73
C LYS A 676 19.90 15.16 -8.71
N LEU A 677 19.56 15.99 -7.73
CA LEU A 677 18.33 16.79 -7.79
C LEU A 677 18.51 17.95 -8.76
N GLY A 678 17.56 18.10 -9.67
CA GLY A 678 17.41 19.23 -10.56
C GLY A 678 16.75 20.41 -9.85
N LYS A 679 17.05 21.61 -10.32
CA LYS A 679 16.42 22.86 -9.87
C LYS A 679 15.46 23.36 -10.94
N LYS A 680 14.41 24.08 -10.52
CA LYS A 680 13.38 24.62 -11.44
C LYS A 680 13.94 25.50 -12.56
N ASP A 681 15.01 26.25 -12.29
CA ASP A 681 15.61 27.13 -13.31
C ASP A 681 16.32 26.33 -14.42
N GLU A 682 16.75 25.09 -14.14
CA GLU A 682 17.32 24.16 -15.12
C GLU A 682 16.23 23.27 -15.76
N PHE A 683 15.23 22.87 -14.96
CA PHE A 683 14.16 21.93 -15.32
C PHE A 683 12.80 22.52 -14.90
N PRO A 684 12.18 23.39 -15.71
CA PRO A 684 11.07 24.23 -15.26
C PRO A 684 9.70 23.57 -15.28
N HIS A 685 9.57 22.35 -15.82
CA HIS A 685 8.28 21.68 -15.97
C HIS A 685 8.10 20.59 -14.92
N ALA A 686 6.92 20.54 -14.30
CA ALA A 686 6.53 19.45 -13.43
C ALA A 686 6.28 18.18 -14.25
N ALA A 687 6.78 17.04 -13.82
CA ALA A 687 6.61 15.77 -14.50
C ALA A 687 5.90 14.75 -13.63
N THR A 688 5.14 13.87 -14.28
CA THR A 688 4.50 12.74 -13.62
C THR A 688 4.49 11.51 -14.51
N SER A 689 4.81 10.35 -13.93
CA SER A 689 4.78 9.06 -14.63
C SER A 689 3.48 8.29 -14.37
N TYR A 690 2.93 7.62 -15.38
CA TYR A 690 1.66 6.88 -15.23
C TYR A 690 1.51 5.73 -16.26
N ARG A 691 0.34 5.08 -16.24
CA ARG A 691 0.00 3.91 -17.06
C ARG A 691 -1.05 4.27 -18.11
N LEU A 692 -1.11 3.45 -19.14
CA LEU A 692 -2.20 3.41 -20.14
C LEU A 692 -2.95 2.08 -19.99
N THR A 693 -4.27 2.09 -20.22
CA THR A 693 -5.13 0.88 -20.11
C THR A 693 -4.56 -0.33 -20.85
N GLU A 694 -3.97 -0.09 -22.02
CA GLU A 694 -3.54 -1.11 -22.97
C GLU A 694 -2.25 -1.80 -22.55
N HIS A 695 -1.50 -1.26 -21.59
CA HIS A 695 -0.25 -1.85 -21.15
C HIS A 695 -0.11 -2.01 -19.64
N PHE A 696 0.35 -3.19 -19.22
CA PHE A 696 0.73 -3.45 -17.85
C PHE A 696 2.24 -3.34 -17.68
N HIS A 697 2.67 -2.25 -17.03
CA HIS A 697 4.08 -1.94 -16.79
C HIS A 697 4.92 -2.11 -18.08
N TYR A 698 6.04 -2.82 -17.97
CA TYR A 698 6.97 -3.16 -19.04
C TYR A 698 6.75 -4.59 -19.56
N TRP A 699 5.61 -5.23 -19.21
CA TRP A 699 5.32 -6.63 -19.50
C TRP A 699 4.56 -6.78 -20.82
N THR A 700 3.39 -6.17 -20.96
CA THR A 700 2.51 -6.49 -22.10
C THR A 700 2.99 -5.92 -23.43
N LYS A 701 4.08 -5.15 -23.46
CA LYS A 701 4.82 -4.87 -24.70
C LYS A 701 5.39 -6.13 -25.36
N HIS A 702 5.37 -7.28 -24.68
CA HIS A 702 5.68 -8.59 -25.27
C HIS A 702 4.44 -9.27 -25.88
N ALA A 703 3.23 -8.77 -25.62
CA ALA A 703 2.00 -9.27 -26.20
C ALA A 703 1.68 -8.52 -27.50
N ARG A 704 1.45 -9.29 -28.58
CA ARG A 704 1.27 -8.74 -29.94
C ARG A 704 0.11 -7.75 -30.03
N LEU A 705 -1.06 -8.08 -29.47
CA LEU A 705 -2.25 -7.23 -29.55
C LEU A 705 -2.04 -5.89 -28.83
N ASN A 706 -1.48 -5.91 -27.62
CA ASN A 706 -1.16 -4.69 -26.88
C ASN A 706 -0.18 -3.82 -27.66
N SER A 707 0.84 -4.43 -28.25
CA SER A 707 1.87 -3.74 -29.05
C SER A 707 1.35 -3.20 -30.38
N ILE A 708 0.21 -3.67 -30.88
CA ILE A 708 -0.48 -3.07 -32.03
C ILE A 708 -1.29 -1.85 -31.59
N ILE A 709 -1.95 -1.94 -30.44
CA ILE A 709 -2.86 -0.88 -29.97
C ILE A 709 -2.08 0.35 -29.47
N GLN A 710 -0.99 0.16 -28.73
CA GLN A 710 -0.11 1.24 -28.27
C GLN A 710 1.36 0.96 -28.67
N PRO A 711 1.72 1.18 -29.95
CA PRO A 711 2.95 0.63 -30.52
C PRO A 711 4.23 1.43 -30.23
N GLU A 712 4.14 2.69 -29.84
CA GLU A 712 5.28 3.60 -29.80
C GLU A 712 5.22 4.53 -28.60
N GLN A 713 6.39 4.78 -28.00
CA GLN A 713 6.51 5.66 -26.86
C GLN A 713 6.16 7.10 -27.22
N PHE A 714 5.37 7.73 -26.36
CA PHE A 714 5.05 9.15 -26.43
C PHE A 714 5.14 9.81 -25.04
N VAL A 715 5.12 11.14 -25.04
CA VAL A 715 4.90 11.98 -23.86
C VAL A 715 3.71 12.89 -24.11
N GLU A 716 2.95 13.21 -23.07
CA GLU A 716 1.82 14.13 -23.16
C GLU A 716 2.25 15.52 -22.72
N ILE A 717 1.98 16.55 -23.54
CA ILE A 717 2.21 17.95 -23.19
C ILE A 717 0.98 18.81 -23.54
N GLY A 718 0.75 19.86 -22.76
CA GLY A 718 -0.31 20.83 -23.03
C GLY A 718 -0.03 21.71 -24.24
N GLU A 719 -1.08 22.23 -24.89
CA GLU A 719 -0.96 23.13 -26.06
C GLU A 719 -0.11 24.38 -25.76
N ALA A 720 -0.22 24.93 -24.54
CA ALA A 720 0.55 26.11 -24.12
C ALA A 720 2.06 25.81 -24.09
N LEU A 721 2.47 24.70 -23.48
CA LEU A 721 3.87 24.27 -23.45
C LEU A 721 4.37 23.97 -24.85
N ALA A 722 3.58 23.24 -25.65
CA ALA A 722 3.95 22.91 -27.03
C ALA A 722 4.23 24.16 -27.89
N LYS A 723 3.43 25.22 -27.71
CA LYS A 723 3.65 26.52 -28.35
C LYS A 723 4.94 27.19 -27.86
N GLU A 724 5.20 27.16 -26.55
CA GLU A 724 6.42 27.74 -25.95
C GLU A 724 7.70 27.07 -26.48
N VAL A 725 7.69 25.74 -26.62
CA VAL A 725 8.87 24.99 -27.08
C VAL A 725 8.92 24.73 -28.60
N GLY A 726 7.96 25.25 -29.38
CA GLY A 726 7.94 25.10 -30.85
C GLY A 726 7.69 23.68 -31.37
N VAL A 727 6.84 22.93 -30.67
CA VAL A 727 6.52 21.51 -30.95
C VAL A 727 5.06 21.39 -31.40
N VAL A 728 4.80 20.59 -32.44
CA VAL A 728 3.43 20.23 -32.85
C VAL A 728 3.14 18.76 -32.54
N HIS A 729 1.86 18.38 -32.59
CA HIS A 729 1.46 17.00 -32.34
C HIS A 729 2.19 16.04 -33.30
N GLY A 730 2.80 14.97 -32.75
CA GLY A 730 3.53 13.96 -33.52
C GLY A 730 5.01 14.28 -33.78
N ASP A 731 5.50 15.48 -33.44
CA ASP A 731 6.94 15.78 -33.42
C ASP A 731 7.65 14.87 -32.40
N ARG A 732 8.98 14.74 -32.53
CA ARG A 732 9.80 14.13 -31.49
C ARG A 732 10.27 15.22 -30.52
N VAL A 733 10.28 14.89 -29.24
CA VAL A 733 10.78 15.76 -28.18
C VAL A 733 11.77 15.03 -27.31
N LYS A 734 12.76 15.78 -26.83
CA LYS A 734 13.70 15.36 -25.80
C LYS A 734 13.14 15.84 -24.47
N VAL A 735 12.88 14.90 -23.56
CA VAL A 735 12.53 15.21 -22.17
C VAL A 735 13.73 14.83 -21.31
N SER A 736 14.25 15.78 -20.54
CA SER A 736 15.45 15.59 -19.72
C SER A 736 15.20 15.97 -18.26
N SER A 737 15.89 15.28 -17.36
CA SER A 737 16.04 15.68 -15.97
C SER A 737 17.53 15.70 -15.62
N LYS A 738 17.90 16.02 -14.39
CA LYS A 738 19.31 15.99 -13.96
C LYS A 738 19.97 14.61 -14.11
N ARG A 739 19.16 13.55 -14.22
CA ARG A 739 19.61 12.15 -14.24
C ARG A 739 19.83 11.61 -15.65
N GLY A 740 19.17 12.17 -16.66
CA GLY A 740 19.26 11.69 -18.03
C GLY A 740 18.17 12.26 -18.93
N TYR A 741 17.95 11.63 -20.08
CA TYR A 741 16.93 12.06 -21.04
C TYR A 741 16.28 10.87 -21.75
N ILE A 742 15.09 11.13 -22.30
CA ILE A 742 14.40 10.25 -23.23
C ILE A 742 14.01 11.04 -24.49
N ILE A 743 13.85 10.35 -25.62
CA ILE A 743 13.30 10.94 -26.85
C ILE A 743 12.07 10.15 -27.28
N ALA A 744 10.93 10.83 -27.39
CA ALA A 744 9.64 10.21 -27.68
C ALA A 744 8.76 11.11 -28.56
N LYS A 745 7.65 10.57 -29.08
CA LYS A 745 6.63 11.36 -29.79
C LYS A 745 5.90 12.31 -28.82
N ALA A 746 5.56 13.51 -29.25
CA ALA A 746 4.76 14.44 -28.48
C ALA A 746 3.26 14.28 -28.81
N VAL A 747 2.48 13.88 -27.81
CA VAL A 747 1.02 14.01 -27.83
C VAL A 747 0.68 15.38 -27.27
N VAL A 748 0.55 16.37 -28.15
CA VAL A 748 0.06 17.71 -27.80
C VAL A 748 -1.46 17.64 -27.62
N THR A 749 -1.97 18.08 -26.47
CA THR A 749 -3.38 17.90 -26.11
C THR A 749 -3.92 18.95 -25.13
N LYS A 750 -5.23 19.23 -25.20
CA LYS A 750 -5.97 20.03 -24.21
C LYS A 750 -6.21 19.31 -22.88
N ARG A 751 -5.94 18.01 -22.83
CA ARG A 751 -6.12 17.18 -21.62
C ARG A 751 -5.14 17.55 -20.50
N ILE A 752 -4.01 18.16 -20.85
CA ILE A 752 -3.06 18.74 -19.89
C ILE A 752 -3.15 20.25 -20.00
N LYS A 753 -3.47 20.90 -18.88
CA LYS A 753 -3.64 22.35 -18.82
C LYS A 753 -2.46 22.99 -18.12
N GLN A 754 -2.10 24.20 -18.56
CA GLN A 754 -1.29 25.10 -17.74
C GLN A 754 -2.12 25.51 -16.52
N LEU A 755 -1.51 25.43 -15.34
CA LEU A 755 -2.11 25.93 -14.10
C LEU A 755 -1.44 27.22 -13.67
N THR A 756 -2.15 28.03 -12.91
CA THR A 756 -1.56 29.17 -12.17
C THR A 756 -1.29 28.70 -10.76
N ILE A 757 -0.02 28.65 -10.37
CA ILE A 757 0.43 28.22 -9.04
C ILE A 757 1.26 29.36 -8.45
N ASP A 758 0.84 29.84 -7.28
CA ASP A 758 1.48 30.99 -6.62
C ASP A 758 1.66 32.19 -7.58
N GLY A 759 0.62 32.48 -8.36
CA GLY A 759 0.60 33.57 -9.35
C GLY A 759 1.43 33.33 -10.62
N LYS A 760 2.06 32.16 -10.79
CA LYS A 760 2.93 31.84 -11.93
C LYS A 760 2.35 30.72 -12.79
N PRO A 761 2.58 30.76 -14.12
CA PRO A 761 2.23 29.64 -14.98
C PRO A 761 3.11 28.42 -14.62
N MET A 762 2.49 27.25 -14.58
CA MET A 762 3.18 25.98 -14.40
C MET A 762 2.65 24.95 -15.39
N HIS A 763 3.57 24.24 -16.03
CA HIS A 763 3.27 23.19 -17.00
C HIS A 763 3.53 21.80 -16.42
N HIS A 764 2.68 20.85 -16.78
CA HIS A 764 2.90 19.43 -16.56
C HIS A 764 3.36 18.71 -17.82
N VAL A 765 4.22 17.71 -17.63
CA VAL A 765 4.67 16.76 -18.65
C VAL A 765 4.26 15.35 -18.22
N GLY A 766 3.48 14.69 -19.07
CA GLY A 766 2.99 13.35 -18.80
C GLY A 766 3.85 12.26 -19.43
N LEU A 767 4.22 11.25 -18.63
CA LEU A 767 5.19 10.21 -19.00
C LEU A 767 4.60 8.79 -18.83
N PRO A 768 4.00 8.20 -19.88
CA PRO A 768 3.61 6.79 -19.89
C PRO A 768 4.80 5.85 -19.68
N ILE A 769 4.72 4.93 -18.71
CA ILE A 769 5.85 4.07 -18.32
C ILE A 769 6.03 2.85 -19.23
N ASN A 770 5.16 2.58 -20.18
CA ASN A 770 4.98 1.21 -20.69
C ASN A 770 6.03 0.69 -21.68
N PHE A 771 7.03 1.50 -22.02
CA PHE A 771 7.98 1.25 -23.11
C PHE A 771 9.39 1.00 -22.60
N GLY A 772 10.21 0.39 -23.45
CA GLY A 772 11.60 0.03 -23.16
C GLY A 772 12.28 -0.56 -24.38
N PHE A 773 13.41 -1.22 -24.17
CA PHE A 773 14.23 -1.79 -25.24
C PHE A 773 13.98 -3.28 -25.50
N LYS A 774 13.08 -3.92 -24.74
CA LYS A 774 12.63 -5.31 -24.97
C LYS A 774 11.14 -5.36 -25.31
N GLY A 775 10.72 -6.32 -26.14
CA GLY A 775 9.32 -6.52 -26.51
C GLY A 775 9.06 -6.34 -28.01
N LEU A 776 7.79 -6.25 -28.37
CA LEU A 776 7.26 -6.15 -29.74
C LEU A 776 6.80 -4.73 -30.11
N THR A 777 6.73 -3.81 -29.15
CA THR A 777 6.56 -2.38 -29.45
C THR A 777 7.79 -1.84 -30.17
N LYS A 778 7.68 -0.66 -30.79
CA LYS A 778 8.87 0.07 -31.23
C LYS A 778 9.79 0.30 -30.02
N PRO A 779 11.13 0.09 -30.16
CA PRO A 779 12.06 0.35 -29.08
C PRO A 779 11.93 1.78 -28.53
N GLY A 780 11.97 1.90 -27.21
CA GLY A 780 11.82 3.16 -26.50
C GLY A 780 12.72 3.21 -25.26
N TYR A 781 12.69 4.35 -24.58
CA TYR A 781 13.45 4.61 -23.37
C TYR A 781 12.65 4.21 -22.14
N LEU A 782 13.34 3.75 -21.09
CA LEU A 782 12.74 3.58 -19.77
C LEU A 782 12.51 4.96 -19.14
N VAL A 783 11.26 5.29 -18.77
CA VAL A 783 10.89 6.57 -18.13
C VAL A 783 11.66 6.82 -16.84
N ASN A 784 12.02 5.76 -16.12
CA ASN A 784 12.83 5.84 -14.91
C ASN A 784 14.29 6.30 -15.12
N THR A 785 14.69 6.56 -16.37
CA THR A 785 15.86 7.40 -16.66
C THR A 785 15.72 8.82 -16.08
N LEU A 786 14.47 9.29 -15.90
CA LEU A 786 14.17 10.65 -15.48
C LEU A 786 13.84 10.79 -13.98
N THR A 787 13.43 9.74 -13.29
CA THR A 787 12.83 9.82 -11.95
C THR A 787 13.86 9.90 -10.82
N PRO A 788 13.61 10.68 -9.75
CA PRO A 788 14.54 10.83 -8.65
C PRO A 788 14.54 9.63 -7.69
N THR A 789 15.68 9.37 -7.05
CA THR A 789 15.81 8.39 -5.96
C THR A 789 15.51 9.07 -4.62
N VAL A 790 14.22 9.25 -4.31
CA VAL A 790 13.71 9.84 -3.06
C VAL A 790 12.60 8.95 -2.53
N GLY A 791 12.65 8.60 -1.25
CA GLY A 791 11.67 7.73 -0.61
C GLY A 791 10.65 8.48 0.24
N ASP A 792 9.41 7.98 0.27
CA ASP A 792 8.41 8.26 1.30
C ASP A 792 8.99 8.12 2.71
N GLY A 793 8.60 9.02 3.62
CA GLY A 793 9.15 9.08 4.99
C GLY A 793 8.98 7.80 5.81
N ASN A 794 7.99 6.97 5.46
CA ASN A 794 7.65 5.74 6.17
C ASN A 794 8.10 4.50 5.39
N SER A 795 7.62 4.38 4.15
CA SER A 795 7.73 3.16 3.34
C SER A 795 8.93 3.14 2.40
N GLN A 796 9.60 4.28 2.20
CA GLN A 796 10.67 4.44 1.21
C GLN A 796 10.19 4.25 -0.24
N THR A 797 8.88 4.33 -0.49
CA THR A 797 8.31 4.29 -1.84
C THR A 797 8.84 5.47 -2.68
N PRO A 798 9.36 5.23 -3.90
CA PRO A 798 9.95 6.30 -4.72
C PRO A 798 9.00 7.41 -5.18
N GLU A 799 9.48 8.65 -5.14
CA GLU A 799 8.80 9.87 -5.64
C GLU A 799 8.82 9.94 -7.18
N SER A 800 7.93 9.19 -7.82
CA SER A 800 7.84 9.09 -9.30
C SER A 800 6.62 9.82 -9.90
N LYS A 801 5.81 10.49 -9.07
CA LYS A 801 4.61 11.23 -9.48
C LYS A 801 4.78 12.74 -9.49
N SER A 802 5.85 13.26 -8.88
CA SER A 802 6.17 14.67 -8.93
C SER A 802 7.68 14.86 -8.92
N PHE A 803 8.22 15.36 -10.02
CA PHE A 803 9.63 15.69 -10.18
C PHE A 803 9.81 16.71 -11.31
N LEU A 804 11.04 17.15 -11.59
CA LEU A 804 11.28 18.20 -12.59
C LEU A 804 11.91 17.68 -13.88
N VAL A 805 11.46 18.25 -15.01
CA VAL A 805 12.01 17.99 -16.35
C VAL A 805 12.10 19.25 -17.21
N LYS A 806 12.89 19.16 -18.28
CA LYS A 806 12.93 20.11 -19.40
C LYS A 806 12.47 19.41 -20.68
N VAL A 807 11.59 20.06 -21.44
CA VAL A 807 11.12 19.59 -22.76
C VAL A 807 11.75 20.46 -23.84
N GLU A 808 12.31 19.81 -24.86
CA GLU A 808 12.93 20.46 -26.02
C GLU A 808 12.54 19.71 -27.30
N LYS A 809 12.50 20.40 -28.44
CA LYS A 809 12.38 19.74 -29.75
C LYS A 809 13.63 18.87 -29.99
N ALA A 810 13.43 17.64 -30.46
CA ALA A 810 14.51 16.66 -30.68
C ALA A 810 14.97 16.58 -32.14
#